data_AF-A0A9E5UQ92-F1
#
_entry.id   AF-A0A9E5UQ92-F1
#
_cell.length_a   1.000
_cell.length_b   1.000
_cell.length_c   1.000
_cell.angle_alpha   90.00
_cell.angle_beta   90.00
_cell.angle_gamma   90.00
#
_symmetry.space_group_name_H-M   'P 1'
#
loop_
_entity.id
_entity.type
_entity.pdbx_description
1 polymer ?
#
loop_
_entity_poly.entity_id
_entity_poly.type
_entity_poly.pdbx_seq_one_letter_code
_entity_poly.pdbx_strand_id
1 'polypeptide(L)'
;MMSTKWNKKIKAHFSKIAPTKNPRKKELYPIPDHAETLVSITTDPEAPFTQISLYHKRPKIEVKTQADYRQNLVHELYAQMLNARFDELGQSAEPPFVYAYGYYGDLLRTKDAYVTAANVSETGIVTGLKAILTENRRLMQHGFTDTELDRAKKEILKSYENRYNERNKTESGDIVEGYVYNFLTGGPQPGIEWEFAFVKNVLDGIALNEVNVLPKQWIKPENRVLVIMAPEKEGVKIPSEAEVRQLLAEVEKMETTAYEDKVISEPLMSQLPAPGQIVSEKSLDALGSTEILLSNGVKVILKPTDFKDDEVLMTAFSPGGHSLVADADYYSALSASDIITESGIRMFSYTDLQKLLTGKTVQISPYISDLAEGMSGSASPKDLETMFQLIHLYFTQPRKDETAFKSFIAKQKGFLGNLMKSPQFAFFDKQIRLMNQNHPRGGGFPQPEDFDKINLDRAFQIYQERFANAGDFTFVLVGNFDKEAIKPFLSTYLASLPTLGRQESFRDLGVRPPQGKVEESFEMGKDPKSQVMIGFAGTLKDDRERYLMQSLAEALTIKLIENLREEKGGVYGTRASASTALFPYRSYTLSVNFTCAPENVQTLMEAVYEEIAKVQKSGPTPEDLNKVKESQRKDVEKNEKENQFWLNGLRRAYYEGFEAERLTSARQLERINALTAKDLQQVAKKYLRLKTPITLVMGPEKVSQTQATPPQVLRPKRRDQYLGGCSFT
;
A
#
# COMPACT_ATOMS: atom_id res chain seq x y z
N MET A 1 3.60 -30.89 25.86
CA MET A 1 2.71 -31.85 25.16
C MET A 1 2.57 -31.58 23.66
N MET A 2 2.47 -30.32 23.17
CA MET A 2 2.35 -30.04 21.73
C MET A 2 3.59 -30.40 20.89
N SER A 3 4.82 -30.14 21.38
CA SER A 3 6.04 -30.55 20.65
C SER A 3 6.13 -32.07 20.47
N THR A 4 5.58 -32.83 21.42
CA THR A 4 5.51 -34.29 21.36
C THR A 4 4.56 -34.79 20.27
N LYS A 5 3.46 -34.08 19.99
CA LYS A 5 2.51 -34.40 18.91
C LYS A 5 3.11 -34.13 17.53
N TRP A 6 3.74 -32.96 17.34
CA TRP A 6 4.38 -32.62 16.07
C TRP A 6 5.59 -33.51 15.77
N ASN A 7 6.43 -33.79 16.76
CA ASN A 7 7.53 -34.73 16.59
C ASN A 7 7.03 -36.13 16.21
N LYS A 8 5.92 -36.61 16.80
CA LYS A 8 5.28 -37.87 16.37
C LYS A 8 4.83 -37.83 14.92
N LYS A 9 4.18 -36.75 14.46
CA LYS A 9 3.80 -36.59 13.05
C LYS A 9 5.01 -36.57 12.12
N ILE A 10 6.04 -35.78 12.45
CA ILE A 10 7.28 -35.70 11.67
C ILE A 10 7.92 -37.09 11.56
N LYS A 11 8.06 -37.81 12.67
CA LYS A 11 8.58 -39.18 12.64
C LYS A 11 7.70 -40.10 11.80
N ALA A 12 6.38 -40.09 11.99
CA ALA A 12 5.45 -40.93 11.24
C ALA A 12 5.54 -40.73 9.71
N HIS A 13 5.73 -39.49 9.25
CA HIS A 13 5.80 -39.16 7.83
C HIS A 13 7.22 -39.30 7.24
N PHE A 14 8.27 -38.95 7.99
CA PHE A 14 9.62 -38.77 7.44
C PHE A 14 10.66 -39.79 7.95
N SER A 15 10.43 -40.51 9.05
CA SER A 15 11.46 -41.41 9.61
C SER A 15 11.74 -42.64 8.75
N LYS A 16 10.85 -42.96 7.81
CA LYS A 16 11.04 -44.05 6.84
C LYS A 16 11.92 -43.64 5.65
N ILE A 17 12.18 -42.33 5.48
CA ILE A 17 13.06 -41.83 4.43
C ILE A 17 14.50 -42.08 4.87
N ALA A 18 15.19 -42.99 4.16
CA ALA A 18 16.57 -43.30 4.47
C ALA A 18 17.45 -42.04 4.27
N PRO A 19 18.38 -41.74 5.19
CA PRO A 19 19.30 -40.62 5.01
C PRO A 19 20.14 -40.84 3.75
N THR A 20 20.18 -39.84 2.87
CA THR A 20 21.01 -39.88 1.67
C THR A 20 22.49 -39.87 2.09
N LYS A 21 23.24 -40.94 1.77
CA LYS A 21 24.66 -41.07 2.14
C LYS A 21 25.54 -39.96 1.55
N ASN A 22 25.19 -39.50 0.34
CA ASN A 22 25.87 -38.43 -0.38
C ASN A 22 24.84 -37.37 -0.82
N PRO A 23 24.41 -36.47 0.08
CA PRO A 23 23.45 -35.44 -0.29
C PRO A 23 24.03 -34.55 -1.40
N ARG A 24 23.19 -34.11 -2.32
CA ARG A 24 23.59 -33.15 -3.36
C ARG A 24 24.19 -31.92 -2.70
N LYS A 25 25.42 -31.56 -3.06
CA LYS A 25 26.05 -30.34 -2.58
C LYS A 25 25.26 -29.13 -3.06
N LYS A 26 25.00 -28.19 -2.15
CA LYS A 26 24.41 -26.90 -2.49
C LYS A 26 25.48 -26.01 -3.09
N GLU A 27 25.51 -25.90 -4.41
CA GLU A 27 26.42 -25.00 -5.11
C GLU A 27 25.97 -23.55 -4.92
N LEU A 28 26.93 -22.67 -4.62
CA LEU A 28 26.74 -21.22 -4.56
C LEU A 28 27.51 -20.61 -5.72
N TYR A 29 26.83 -19.77 -6.50
CA TYR A 29 27.44 -19.08 -7.62
C TYR A 29 27.86 -17.67 -7.18
N PRO A 30 29.17 -17.38 -7.04
CA PRO A 30 29.64 -16.05 -6.69
C PRO A 30 29.48 -15.09 -7.87
N ILE A 31 29.32 -13.81 -7.56
CA ILE A 31 29.41 -12.74 -8.55
C ILE A 31 30.84 -12.21 -8.52
N PRO A 32 31.56 -12.20 -9.65
CA PRO A 32 32.91 -11.67 -9.71
C PRO A 32 32.92 -10.15 -9.46
N ASP A 33 34.02 -9.71 -8.87
CA ASP A 33 34.32 -8.29 -8.69
C ASP A 33 34.89 -7.70 -9.99
N HIS A 34 34.78 -6.38 -10.16
CA HIS A 34 35.34 -5.63 -11.29
C HIS A 34 35.89 -4.27 -10.84
N ALA A 35 36.84 -3.72 -11.59
CA ALA A 35 37.58 -2.52 -11.22
C ALA A 35 36.87 -1.22 -11.67
N GLU A 36 36.12 -1.31 -12.76
CA GLU A 36 35.48 -0.20 -13.44
C GLU A 36 34.08 0.11 -12.89
N THR A 37 33.58 1.31 -13.18
CA THR A 37 32.15 1.60 -13.05
C THR A 37 31.42 1.09 -14.30
N LEU A 38 30.48 0.18 -14.11
CA LEU A 38 29.59 -0.30 -15.17
C LEU A 38 28.35 0.59 -15.23
N VAL A 39 27.94 0.95 -16.44
CA VAL A 39 26.74 1.75 -16.68
C VAL A 39 25.84 0.96 -17.61
N SER A 40 24.57 0.80 -17.24
CA SER A 40 23.54 0.21 -18.08
C SER A 40 22.40 1.21 -18.20
N ILE A 41 22.06 1.56 -19.44
CA ILE A 41 20.95 2.44 -19.75
C ILE A 41 20.04 1.64 -20.66
N THR A 42 18.85 1.34 -20.17
CA THR A 42 17.89 0.46 -20.83
C THR A 42 16.54 1.16 -20.94
N THR A 43 15.89 0.97 -22.07
CA THR A 43 14.55 1.52 -22.33
C THR A 43 13.55 0.42 -22.57
N ASP A 44 12.31 0.63 -22.12
CA ASP A 44 11.18 -0.25 -22.41
C ASP A 44 9.93 0.60 -22.65
N PRO A 45 9.17 0.42 -23.76
CA PRO A 45 7.93 1.17 -23.98
C PRO A 45 6.87 0.94 -22.89
N GLU A 46 6.90 -0.19 -22.19
CA GLU A 46 5.96 -0.54 -21.12
C GLU A 46 6.44 -0.12 -19.73
N ALA A 47 7.66 0.43 -19.60
CA ALA A 47 8.16 0.90 -18.30
C ALA A 47 7.31 2.09 -17.80
N PRO A 48 6.65 1.98 -16.63
CA PRO A 48 5.76 3.03 -16.13
C PRO A 48 6.53 4.17 -15.46
N PHE A 49 7.80 4.00 -15.11
CA PHE A 49 8.59 5.02 -14.42
C PHE A 49 10.05 4.98 -14.88
N THR A 50 10.76 6.08 -14.71
CA THR A 50 12.22 6.06 -14.81
C THR A 50 12.83 5.75 -13.45
N GLN A 51 13.58 4.66 -13.38
CA GLN A 51 14.31 4.23 -12.18
C GLN A 51 15.81 4.40 -12.39
N ILE A 52 16.45 5.04 -11.43
CA ILE A 52 17.90 5.18 -11.35
C ILE A 52 18.36 4.39 -10.14
N SER A 53 19.27 3.45 -10.32
CA SER A 53 19.81 2.62 -9.25
C SER A 53 21.33 2.61 -9.32
N LEU A 54 21.97 3.03 -8.23
CA LEU A 54 23.42 2.97 -8.06
C LEU A 54 23.77 1.91 -7.01
N TYR A 55 24.53 0.91 -7.43
CA TYR A 55 25.00 -0.19 -6.61
C TYR A 55 26.50 -0.06 -6.38
N HIS A 56 26.93 -0.18 -5.13
CA HIS A 56 28.30 -0.46 -4.77
C HIS A 56 28.37 -1.86 -4.15
N LYS A 57 28.76 -2.86 -4.95
CA LYS A 57 28.79 -4.26 -4.50
C LYS A 57 29.86 -4.46 -3.43
N ARG A 58 29.51 -5.22 -2.39
CA ARG A 58 30.37 -5.51 -1.24
C ARG A 58 30.33 -7.00 -0.89
N PRO A 59 31.39 -7.54 -0.28
CA PRO A 59 31.35 -8.89 0.28
C PRO A 59 30.12 -9.08 1.17
N LYS A 60 29.53 -10.28 1.10
CA LYS A 60 28.41 -10.66 1.95
C LYS A 60 28.81 -10.55 3.42
N ILE A 61 28.05 -9.81 4.21
CA ILE A 61 28.16 -9.78 5.66
C ILE A 61 27.16 -10.79 6.22
N GLU A 62 27.66 -11.71 7.04
CA GLU A 62 26.84 -12.68 7.75
C GLU A 62 26.64 -12.19 9.19
N VAL A 63 25.39 -12.18 9.66
CA VAL A 63 25.08 -11.79 11.05
C VAL A 63 25.02 -13.05 11.91
N LYS A 64 26.07 -13.31 12.70
CA LYS A 64 26.17 -14.53 13.52
C LYS A 64 26.41 -14.26 15.00
N THR A 65 27.03 -13.13 15.30
CA THR A 65 27.41 -12.72 16.66
C THR A 65 26.66 -11.46 17.09
N GLN A 66 26.71 -11.16 18.38
CA GLN A 66 26.17 -9.89 18.90
C GLN A 66 26.88 -8.66 18.30
N ALA A 67 28.19 -8.78 18.03
CA ALA A 67 28.95 -7.72 17.37
C ALA A 67 28.44 -7.48 15.94
N ASP A 68 28.15 -8.54 15.18
CA ASP A 68 27.56 -8.41 13.84
C ASP A 68 26.16 -7.79 13.90
N TYR A 69 25.36 -8.16 14.90
CA TYR A 69 24.02 -7.59 15.09
C TYR A 69 24.10 -6.09 15.40
N ARG A 70 25.02 -5.69 16.28
CA ARG A 70 25.31 -4.27 16.54
C ARG A 70 25.74 -3.54 15.26
N GLN A 71 26.62 -4.14 14.46
CA GLN A 71 27.06 -3.54 13.19
C GLN A 71 25.88 -3.36 12.22
N ASN A 72 24.94 -4.31 12.19
CA ASN A 72 23.73 -4.17 11.40
C ASN A 72 22.85 -3.00 11.86
N LEU A 73 22.75 -2.73 13.18
CA LEU A 73 22.08 -1.53 13.69
C LEU A 73 22.76 -0.23 13.24
N VAL A 74 24.10 -0.21 13.14
CA VAL A 74 24.83 0.95 12.58
C VAL A 74 24.43 1.18 11.11
N HIS A 75 24.24 0.11 10.33
CA HIS A 75 23.79 0.21 8.94
C HIS A 75 22.32 0.67 8.83
N GLU A 76 21.46 0.21 9.73
CA GLU A 76 20.06 0.63 9.82
C GLU A 76 19.95 2.12 10.17
N LEU A 77 20.72 2.59 11.15
CA LEU A 77 20.82 4.02 11.50
C LEU A 77 21.27 4.87 10.32
N TYR A 78 22.28 4.40 9.56
CA TYR A 78 22.72 5.07 8.34
C TYR A 78 21.59 5.22 7.33
N ALA A 79 20.87 4.13 7.05
CA ALA A 79 19.78 4.13 6.08
C ALA A 79 18.64 5.05 6.53
N GLN A 80 18.26 5.00 7.81
CA GLN A 80 17.22 5.86 8.38
C GLN A 80 17.53 7.35 8.18
N MET A 81 18.75 7.78 8.52
CA MET A 81 19.15 9.18 8.38
C MET A 81 19.28 9.62 6.91
N LEU A 82 19.82 8.76 6.04
CA LEU A 82 19.91 9.06 4.61
C LEU A 82 18.52 9.22 3.99
N ASN A 83 17.58 8.33 4.30
CA ASN A 83 16.22 8.40 3.77
C ASN A 83 15.49 9.65 4.28
N ALA A 84 15.69 10.06 5.54
CA ALA A 84 15.15 11.32 6.05
C ALA A 84 15.64 12.55 5.25
N ARG A 85 16.90 12.56 4.80
CA ARG A 85 17.42 13.62 3.92
C ARG A 85 16.81 13.56 2.51
N PHE A 86 16.62 12.36 1.96
CA PHE A 86 15.94 12.21 0.67
C PHE A 86 14.48 12.65 0.72
N ASP A 87 13.77 12.34 1.80
CA ASP A 87 12.39 12.79 2.01
C ASP A 87 12.32 14.33 2.07
N GLU A 88 13.27 14.98 2.75
CA GLU A 88 13.36 16.44 2.79
C GLU A 88 13.62 17.04 1.39
N LEU A 89 14.52 16.44 0.59
CA LEU A 89 14.76 16.86 -0.80
C LEU A 89 13.52 16.68 -1.69
N GLY A 90 12.77 15.60 -1.49
CA GLY A 90 11.51 15.34 -2.19
C GLY A 90 10.40 16.36 -1.88
N GLN A 91 10.54 17.12 -0.79
CA GLN A 91 9.60 18.17 -0.38
C GLN A 91 10.03 19.58 -0.79
N SER A 92 11.13 19.72 -1.54
CA SER A 92 11.59 21.01 -2.06
C SER A 92 10.67 21.56 -3.16
N ALA A 93 10.81 22.85 -3.51
CA ALA A 93 9.99 23.49 -4.56
C ALA A 93 10.18 22.88 -5.94
N GLU A 94 11.38 22.34 -6.20
CA GLU A 94 11.73 21.62 -7.43
C GLU A 94 12.27 20.23 -7.03
N PRO A 95 11.38 19.28 -6.68
CA PRO A 95 11.81 17.95 -6.24
C PRO A 95 12.67 17.28 -7.32
N PRO A 96 13.88 16.80 -6.98
CA PRO A 96 14.76 16.16 -7.95
C PRO A 96 14.25 14.76 -8.35
N PHE A 97 13.32 14.19 -7.59
CA PHE A 97 12.72 12.88 -7.79
C PHE A 97 11.31 12.85 -7.20
N VAL A 98 10.54 11.83 -7.59
CA VAL A 98 9.25 11.49 -6.95
C VAL A 98 9.51 10.91 -5.57
N TYR A 99 10.47 9.98 -5.48
CA TYR A 99 11.02 9.47 -4.23
C TYR A 99 12.42 8.91 -4.46
N ALA A 100 13.23 8.85 -3.41
CA ALA A 100 14.54 8.22 -3.40
C ALA A 100 14.77 7.48 -2.09
N TYR A 101 15.66 6.50 -2.11
CA TYR A 101 16.03 5.73 -0.93
C TYR A 101 17.46 5.23 -1.01
N GLY A 102 18.05 4.93 0.14
CA GLY A 102 19.35 4.29 0.26
C GLY A 102 19.41 3.30 1.41
N TYR A 103 20.13 2.21 1.22
CA TYR A 103 20.35 1.18 2.24
C TYR A 103 21.59 0.34 1.93
N TYR A 104 22.09 -0.37 2.94
CA TYR A 104 23.07 -1.45 2.78
C TYR A 104 22.39 -2.78 3.05
N GLY A 105 22.52 -3.76 2.16
CA GLY A 105 21.96 -5.09 2.40
C GLY A 105 22.18 -6.09 1.28
N ASP A 106 21.42 -7.18 1.35
CA ASP A 106 21.46 -8.29 0.40
C ASP A 106 21.19 -7.82 -1.03
N LEU A 107 22.15 -8.03 -1.93
CA LEU A 107 21.91 -7.91 -3.37
C LEU A 107 21.54 -9.28 -3.94
N LEU A 108 22.38 -10.27 -3.66
CA LEU A 108 22.22 -11.66 -4.03
C LEU A 108 22.82 -12.54 -2.92
N ARG A 109 22.55 -13.85 -2.96
CA ARG A 109 22.94 -14.78 -1.88
C ARG A 109 24.43 -14.73 -1.47
N THR A 110 25.31 -14.34 -2.38
CA THR A 110 26.77 -14.30 -2.19
C THR A 110 27.36 -12.89 -2.15
N LYS A 111 26.52 -11.85 -2.19
CA LYS A 111 26.98 -10.45 -2.35
C LYS A 111 25.98 -9.46 -1.73
N ASP A 112 26.49 -8.50 -0.99
CA ASP A 112 25.71 -7.35 -0.53
C ASP A 112 25.97 -6.14 -1.42
N ALA A 113 25.19 -5.07 -1.25
CA ALA A 113 25.47 -3.79 -1.85
C ALA A 113 25.02 -2.65 -0.94
N TYR A 114 25.77 -1.54 -1.01
CA TYR A 114 25.20 -0.24 -0.72
C TYR A 114 24.47 0.25 -1.96
N VAL A 115 23.18 0.53 -1.82
CA VAL A 115 22.28 0.94 -2.90
C VAL A 115 21.75 2.32 -2.60
N THR A 116 21.80 3.21 -3.58
CA THR A 116 20.99 4.43 -3.61
C THR A 116 20.20 4.47 -4.90
N ALA A 117 18.90 4.71 -4.82
CA ALA A 117 18.02 4.70 -5.97
C ALA A 117 17.00 5.85 -5.91
N ALA A 118 16.51 6.25 -7.08
CA ALA A 118 15.49 7.28 -7.24
C ALA A 118 14.52 6.92 -8.35
N ASN A 119 13.24 7.25 -8.14
CA ASN A 119 12.24 7.28 -9.21
C ASN A 119 12.00 8.72 -9.62
N VAL A 120 12.09 9.00 -10.91
CA VAL A 120 12.07 10.36 -11.46
C VAL A 120 11.03 10.47 -12.58
N SER A 121 10.62 11.70 -12.88
CA SER A 121 9.87 12.00 -14.10
C SER A 121 10.74 11.75 -15.34
N GLU A 122 10.11 11.68 -16.53
CA GLU A 122 10.84 11.46 -17.80
C GLU A 122 11.94 12.51 -18.07
N THR A 123 11.77 13.72 -17.55
CA THR A 123 12.72 14.83 -17.70
C THR A 123 13.70 14.94 -16.53
N GLY A 124 13.48 14.22 -15.44
CA GLY A 124 14.23 14.34 -14.19
C GLY A 124 15.47 13.45 -14.09
N ILE A 125 15.87 12.72 -15.13
CA ILE A 125 16.93 11.69 -15.05
C ILE A 125 18.26 12.25 -14.54
N VAL A 126 18.76 13.30 -15.20
CA VAL A 126 20.03 13.92 -14.83
C VAL A 126 19.94 14.60 -13.46
N THR A 127 18.83 15.29 -13.20
CA THR A 127 18.59 16.00 -11.93
C THR A 127 18.53 15.03 -10.74
N GLY A 128 17.75 13.95 -10.86
CA GLY A 128 17.62 12.94 -9.82
C GLY A 128 18.90 12.15 -9.60
N LEU A 129 19.62 11.77 -10.67
CA LEU A 129 20.95 11.16 -10.55
C LEU A 129 21.92 12.10 -9.83
N LYS A 130 21.97 13.38 -10.23
CA LYS A 130 22.82 14.37 -9.58
C LYS A 130 22.47 14.53 -8.10
N ALA A 131 21.18 14.53 -7.74
CA ALA A 131 20.74 14.67 -6.35
C ALA A 131 21.21 13.51 -5.47
N ILE A 132 20.98 12.25 -5.87
CA ILE A 132 21.43 11.10 -5.07
C ILE A 132 22.96 11.02 -4.97
N LEU A 133 23.69 11.39 -6.05
CA LEU A 133 25.15 11.45 -6.03
C LEU A 133 25.66 12.58 -5.13
N THR A 134 24.99 13.74 -5.14
CA THR A 134 25.38 14.90 -4.35
C THR A 134 25.18 14.65 -2.86
N GLU A 135 24.09 13.99 -2.47
CA GLU A 135 23.88 13.64 -1.06
C GLU A 135 24.88 12.58 -0.58
N ASN A 136 25.20 11.59 -1.41
CA ASN A 136 26.30 10.65 -1.15
C ASN A 136 27.65 11.38 -0.99
N ARG A 137 27.94 12.37 -1.84
CA ARG A 137 29.15 13.19 -1.76
C ARG A 137 29.18 14.02 -0.48
N ARG A 138 28.04 14.61 -0.09
CA ARG A 138 27.87 15.36 1.16
C ARG A 138 28.16 14.49 2.37
N LEU A 139 27.64 13.27 2.40
CA LEU A 139 27.94 12.31 3.47
C LEU A 139 29.41 11.90 3.52
N MET A 140 30.09 11.78 2.38
CA MET A 140 31.52 11.53 2.35
C MET A 140 32.38 12.69 2.90
N GLN A 141 31.95 13.94 2.68
CA GLN A 141 32.67 15.16 3.10
C GLN A 141 32.38 15.54 4.55
N HIS A 142 31.10 15.52 4.94
CA HIS A 142 30.62 16.12 6.19
C HIS A 142 29.95 15.14 7.15
N GLY A 143 29.43 14.02 6.62
CA GLY A 143 28.69 13.02 7.40
C GLY A 143 27.31 13.51 7.88
N PHE A 144 26.77 12.79 8.85
CA PHE A 144 25.58 13.13 9.62
C PHE A 144 25.91 13.98 10.85
N THR A 145 24.88 14.59 11.41
CA THR A 145 24.90 15.36 12.66
C THR A 145 24.40 14.52 13.85
N ASP A 146 24.71 14.95 15.07
CA ASP A 146 24.23 14.26 16.29
C ASP A 146 22.71 14.26 16.39
N THR A 147 22.05 15.36 15.99
CA THR A 147 20.59 15.50 16.05
C THR A 147 19.88 14.56 15.08
N GLU A 148 20.48 14.25 13.94
CA GLU A 148 19.98 13.21 13.03
C GLU A 148 20.10 11.81 13.67
N LEU A 149 21.26 11.52 14.27
CA LEU A 149 21.51 10.22 14.91
C LEU A 149 20.55 10.00 16.09
N ASP A 150 20.33 11.01 16.92
CA ASP A 150 19.43 10.93 18.06
C ASP A 150 17.99 10.64 17.64
N ARG A 151 17.52 11.24 16.53
CA ARG A 151 16.18 10.94 16.00
C ARG A 151 16.10 9.52 15.45
N ALA A 152 17.09 9.10 14.66
CA ALA A 152 17.12 7.75 14.09
C ALA A 152 17.17 6.66 15.18
N LYS A 153 17.93 6.89 16.27
CA LYS A 153 17.93 5.98 17.44
C LYS A 153 16.55 5.89 18.09
N LYS A 154 15.85 7.01 18.28
CA LYS A 154 14.49 7.00 18.85
C LYS A 154 13.50 6.23 17.97
N GLU A 155 13.58 6.40 16.65
CA GLU A 155 12.73 5.70 15.68
C GLU A 155 12.97 4.19 15.68
N ILE A 156 14.24 3.76 15.62
CA ILE A 156 14.60 2.34 15.70
C ILE A 156 14.14 1.75 17.04
N LEU A 157 14.48 2.38 18.16
CA LEU A 157 14.08 1.87 19.48
C LEU A 157 12.56 1.75 19.60
N LYS A 158 11.81 2.74 19.10
CA LYS A 158 10.35 2.71 19.11
C LYS A 158 9.80 1.57 18.24
N SER A 159 10.37 1.33 17.06
CA SER A 159 9.99 0.20 16.21
C SER A 159 10.17 -1.16 16.93
N TYR A 160 11.31 -1.35 17.61
CA TYR A 160 11.56 -2.55 18.41
C TYR A 160 10.65 -2.64 19.65
N GLU A 161 10.37 -1.52 20.33
CA GLU A 161 9.42 -1.46 21.44
C GLU A 161 8.01 -1.88 20.99
N ASN A 162 7.52 -1.38 19.85
CA ASN A 162 6.21 -1.73 19.30
C ASN A 162 6.12 -3.25 19.04
N ARG A 163 7.12 -3.81 18.33
CA ARG A 163 7.18 -5.25 18.05
C ARG A 163 7.27 -6.07 19.33
N TYR A 164 7.99 -5.59 20.35
CA TYR A 164 8.08 -6.25 21.65
C TYR A 164 6.75 -6.23 22.39
N ASN A 165 6.04 -5.10 22.40
CA ASN A 165 4.73 -5.00 23.01
C ASN A 165 3.75 -5.97 22.32
N GLU A 166 3.79 -6.05 20.99
CA GLU A 166 2.93 -6.93 20.18
C GLU A 166 3.33 -8.42 20.15
N ARG A 167 4.38 -8.84 20.86
CA ARG A 167 4.98 -10.18 20.72
C ARG A 167 4.03 -11.35 20.99
N ASN A 168 3.01 -11.15 21.83
CA ASN A 168 2.01 -12.17 22.16
C ASN A 168 0.81 -12.17 21.20
N LYS A 169 0.75 -11.19 20.29
CA LYS A 169 -0.32 -10.94 19.31
C LYS A 169 0.22 -10.86 17.88
N THR A 170 1.45 -11.32 17.68
CA THR A 170 2.11 -11.42 16.37
C THR A 170 1.47 -12.51 15.52
N GLU A 171 1.27 -12.24 14.23
CA GLU A 171 0.66 -13.21 13.34
C GLU A 171 1.62 -14.39 13.08
N SER A 172 1.06 -15.59 12.89
CA SER A 172 1.90 -16.77 12.66
C SER A 172 2.70 -16.69 11.36
N GLY A 173 2.25 -15.91 10.38
CA GLY A 173 2.96 -15.66 9.12
C GLY A 173 4.35 -15.07 9.37
N ASP A 174 4.41 -13.98 10.15
CA ASP A 174 5.65 -13.28 10.50
C ASP A 174 6.67 -14.21 11.18
N ILE A 175 6.17 -15.07 12.08
CA ILE A 175 7.01 -16.05 12.79
C ILE A 175 7.56 -17.11 11.81
N VAL A 176 6.71 -17.61 10.90
CA VAL A 176 7.11 -18.61 9.90
C VAL A 176 8.14 -18.04 8.94
N GLU A 177 7.96 -16.80 8.48
CA GLU A 177 8.92 -16.14 7.59
C GLU A 177 10.30 -16.01 8.22
N GLY A 178 10.39 -15.67 9.52
CA GLY A 178 11.66 -15.65 10.25
C GLY A 178 12.38 -17.01 10.26
N TYR A 179 11.64 -18.11 10.48
CA TYR A 179 12.23 -19.46 10.41
C TYR A 179 12.62 -19.87 9.00
N VAL A 180 11.85 -19.49 7.98
CA VAL A 180 12.18 -19.72 6.58
C VAL A 180 13.47 -18.97 6.23
N TYR A 181 13.58 -17.71 6.64
CA TYR A 181 14.78 -16.89 6.44
C TYR A 181 16.00 -17.52 7.12
N ASN A 182 15.89 -17.90 8.40
CA ASN A 182 16.94 -18.60 9.14
C ASN A 182 17.38 -19.89 8.41
N PHE A 183 16.43 -20.74 8.02
CA PHE A 183 16.74 -22.01 7.34
C PHE A 183 17.39 -21.80 5.97
N LEU A 184 16.91 -20.83 5.19
CA LEU A 184 17.37 -20.63 3.81
C LEU A 184 18.69 -19.85 3.73
N THR A 185 18.95 -18.93 4.66
CA THR A 185 20.05 -17.95 4.57
C THR A 185 20.99 -17.96 5.79
N GLY A 186 20.60 -18.59 6.90
CA GLY A 186 21.38 -18.60 8.13
C GLY A 186 21.24 -17.34 8.99
N GLY A 187 20.31 -16.43 8.65
CA GLY A 187 20.04 -15.23 9.43
C GLY A 187 19.60 -15.54 10.87
N PRO A 188 20.03 -14.76 11.88
CA PRO A 188 19.76 -15.08 13.28
C PRO A 188 18.28 -14.87 13.60
N GLN A 189 17.68 -15.79 14.35
CA GLN A 189 16.29 -15.69 14.82
C GLN A 189 16.23 -15.82 16.37
N PRO A 190 16.80 -14.85 17.11
CA PRO A 190 16.82 -14.90 18.58
C PRO A 190 15.45 -14.56 19.21
N GLY A 191 14.55 -13.94 18.44
CA GLY A 191 13.22 -13.52 18.87
C GLY A 191 13.19 -12.12 19.49
N ILE A 192 12.05 -11.44 19.37
CA ILE A 192 11.92 -10.01 19.66
C ILE A 192 12.25 -9.63 21.11
N GLU A 193 12.07 -10.54 22.09
CA GLU A 193 12.45 -10.27 23.49
C GLU A 193 13.95 -10.05 23.64
N TRP A 194 14.75 -10.87 22.96
CA TRP A 194 16.19 -10.71 22.94
C TRP A 194 16.58 -9.50 22.11
N GLU A 195 15.98 -9.32 20.92
CA GLU A 195 16.31 -8.21 20.03
C GLU A 195 16.05 -6.86 20.68
N PHE A 196 14.88 -6.65 21.29
CA PHE A 196 14.54 -5.41 21.97
C PHE A 196 15.46 -5.13 23.16
N ALA A 197 15.73 -6.14 24.00
CA ALA A 197 16.67 -5.99 25.11
C ALA A 197 18.08 -5.66 24.64
N PHE A 198 18.54 -6.28 23.56
CA PHE A 198 19.83 -6.02 22.95
C PHE A 198 19.92 -4.59 22.39
N VAL A 199 18.96 -4.20 21.55
CA VAL A 199 18.87 -2.86 20.96
C VAL A 199 18.84 -1.80 22.05
N LYS A 200 17.96 -1.94 23.06
CA LYS A 200 17.86 -1.00 24.18
C LYS A 200 19.17 -0.81 24.93
N ASN A 201 20.01 -1.84 25.06
CA ASN A 201 21.28 -1.76 25.78
C ASN A 201 22.44 -1.23 24.93
N VAL A 202 22.38 -1.38 23.60
CA VAL A 202 23.53 -1.14 22.72
C VAL A 202 23.36 0.13 21.88
N LEU A 203 22.12 0.51 21.55
CA LEU A 203 21.80 1.58 20.60
C LEU A 203 22.35 2.94 21.05
N ASP A 204 22.23 3.27 22.33
CA ASP A 204 22.73 4.54 22.88
C ASP A 204 24.25 4.66 22.72
N GLY A 205 24.98 3.54 22.84
CA GLY A 205 26.43 3.47 22.70
C GLY A 205 26.96 3.46 21.26
N ILE A 206 26.10 3.57 20.24
CA ILE A 206 26.54 3.78 18.86
C ILE A 206 26.89 5.25 18.67
N ALA A 207 28.15 5.53 18.36
CA ALA A 207 28.67 6.88 18.19
C ALA A 207 28.54 7.37 16.73
N LEU A 208 28.41 8.68 16.54
CA LEU A 208 28.24 9.30 15.23
C LEU A 208 29.40 8.99 14.26
N ASN A 209 30.62 8.90 14.75
CA ASN A 209 31.79 8.56 13.93
C ASN A 209 31.73 7.12 13.36
N GLU A 210 31.06 6.19 14.04
CA GLU A 210 30.84 4.82 13.54
C GLU A 210 29.89 4.78 12.36
N VAL A 211 28.94 5.71 12.30
CA VAL A 211 28.05 5.86 11.16
C VAL A 211 28.73 6.66 10.04
N ASN A 212 29.41 7.75 10.38
CA ASN A 212 30.05 8.65 9.42
C ASN A 212 31.27 8.04 8.70
N VAL A 213 31.80 6.92 9.18
CA VAL A 213 32.86 6.18 8.45
C VAL A 213 32.30 5.33 7.29
N LEU A 214 31.01 4.95 7.33
CA LEU A 214 30.41 4.01 6.38
C LEU A 214 30.42 4.49 4.92
N PRO A 215 30.09 5.75 4.56
CA PRO A 215 30.18 6.22 3.18
C PRO A 215 31.55 5.96 2.57
N LYS A 216 32.62 6.22 3.33
CA LYS A 216 34.00 6.05 2.86
C LYS A 216 34.37 4.57 2.69
N GLN A 217 33.71 3.66 3.39
CA GLN A 217 33.90 2.21 3.24
C GLN A 217 33.09 1.67 2.04
N TRP A 218 31.86 2.14 1.87
CA TRP A 218 30.92 1.59 0.89
C TRP A 218 30.96 2.24 -0.48
N ILE A 219 31.31 3.52 -0.57
CA ILE A 219 31.36 4.26 -1.83
C ILE A 219 32.79 4.22 -2.33
N LYS A 220 33.06 3.30 -3.27
CA LYS A 220 34.35 3.15 -3.96
C LYS A 220 34.14 3.14 -5.48
N PRO A 221 35.18 3.47 -6.27
CA PRO A 221 35.09 3.43 -7.73
C PRO A 221 35.02 2.01 -8.29
N GLU A 222 35.64 1.02 -7.62
CA GLU A 222 35.51 -0.39 -7.96
C GLU A 222 34.16 -0.98 -7.56
N ASN A 223 33.74 -2.05 -8.23
CA ASN A 223 32.48 -2.76 -7.96
C ASN A 223 31.22 -1.89 -8.03
N ARG A 224 31.28 -0.78 -8.76
CA ARG A 224 30.19 0.19 -8.92
C ARG A 224 29.38 -0.08 -10.18
N VAL A 225 28.07 -0.19 -10.06
CA VAL A 225 27.14 -0.41 -11.18
C VAL A 225 26.03 0.62 -11.11
N LEU A 226 25.83 1.37 -12.19
CA LEU A 226 24.73 2.31 -12.34
C LEU A 226 23.77 1.79 -13.40
N VAL A 227 22.49 1.69 -13.05
CA VAL A 227 21.41 1.26 -13.93
C VAL A 227 20.40 2.38 -14.06
N ILE A 228 20.10 2.79 -15.29
CA ILE A 228 18.98 3.67 -15.63
C ILE A 228 18.02 2.85 -16.46
N MET A 229 16.81 2.66 -15.94
CA MET A 229 15.70 2.08 -16.68
C MET A 229 14.69 3.19 -16.95
N ALA A 230 14.39 3.45 -18.22
CA ALA A 230 13.51 4.54 -18.64
C ALA A 230 12.43 4.07 -19.63
N PRO A 231 11.30 4.80 -19.76
CA PRO A 231 10.37 4.52 -20.83
C PRO A 231 11.00 4.81 -22.21
N GLU A 232 10.77 3.93 -23.18
CA GLU A 232 11.13 4.18 -24.58
C GLU A 232 10.06 5.07 -25.24
N LYS A 233 10.36 6.36 -25.43
CA LYS A 233 9.41 7.35 -25.98
C LYS A 233 10.11 8.51 -26.68
N GLU A 234 9.49 9.02 -27.74
CA GLU A 234 9.94 10.22 -28.44
C GLU A 234 9.89 11.47 -27.53
N GLY A 235 10.96 12.28 -27.57
CA GLY A 235 11.07 13.49 -26.75
C GLY A 235 11.60 13.28 -25.32
N VAL A 236 11.72 12.02 -24.85
CA VAL A 236 12.41 11.72 -23.59
C VAL A 236 13.91 11.77 -23.81
N LYS A 237 14.60 12.73 -23.17
CA LYS A 237 16.05 12.86 -23.26
C LYS A 237 16.72 11.91 -22.28
N ILE A 238 17.20 10.79 -22.81
CA ILE A 238 17.94 9.79 -22.06
C ILE A 238 19.43 10.15 -22.13
N PRO A 239 20.13 10.29 -20.99
CA PRO A 239 21.55 10.61 -21.02
C PRO A 239 22.33 9.46 -21.66
N SER A 240 23.37 9.81 -22.42
CA SER A 240 24.36 8.84 -22.89
C SER A 240 25.22 8.33 -21.73
N GLU A 241 25.85 7.18 -21.93
CA GLU A 241 26.83 6.66 -20.96
C GLU A 241 27.96 7.67 -20.69
N ALA A 242 28.39 8.42 -21.71
CA ALA A 242 29.43 9.45 -21.57
C ALA A 242 28.97 10.60 -20.66
N GLU A 243 27.74 11.09 -20.81
CA GLU A 243 27.15 12.12 -19.95
C GLU A 243 27.00 11.64 -18.51
N VAL A 244 26.54 10.39 -18.31
CA VAL A 244 26.45 9.77 -16.97
C VAL A 244 27.84 9.68 -16.32
N ARG A 245 28.85 9.24 -17.07
CA ARG A 245 30.24 9.16 -16.58
C ARG A 245 30.82 10.53 -16.26
N GLN A 246 30.52 11.54 -17.07
CA GLN A 246 30.92 12.91 -16.81
C GLN A 246 30.28 13.44 -15.52
N LEU A 247 28.98 13.22 -15.31
CA LEU A 247 28.28 13.64 -14.10
C LEU A 247 28.84 12.96 -12.85
N LEU A 248 29.16 11.66 -12.93
CA LEU A 248 29.84 10.95 -11.84
C LEU A 248 31.18 11.62 -11.48
N ALA A 249 31.99 11.96 -12.49
CA ALA A 249 33.29 12.62 -12.29
C ALA A 249 33.16 14.08 -11.79
N GLU A 250 32.11 14.80 -12.20
CA GLU A 250 31.78 16.14 -11.72
C GLU A 250 31.46 16.10 -10.23
N VAL A 251 30.50 15.24 -9.83
CA VAL A 251 30.06 15.14 -8.43
C VAL A 251 31.18 14.61 -7.52
N GLU A 252 32.04 13.73 -8.02
CA GLU A 252 33.19 13.23 -7.27
C GLU A 252 34.20 14.35 -6.89
N LYS A 253 34.26 15.43 -7.66
CA LYS A 253 35.11 16.59 -7.41
C LYS A 253 34.38 17.76 -6.77
N MET A 254 33.07 17.63 -6.55
CA MET A 254 32.24 18.68 -5.99
C MET A 254 32.55 18.90 -4.51
N GLU A 255 32.71 20.16 -4.13
CA GLU A 255 32.65 20.59 -2.73
C GLU A 255 31.20 20.90 -2.38
N THR A 256 30.68 20.20 -1.37
CA THR A 256 29.33 20.40 -0.86
C THR A 256 29.38 21.20 0.43
N THR A 257 28.27 21.85 0.79
CA THR A 257 28.08 22.37 2.15
C THR A 257 27.58 21.26 3.07
N ALA A 258 27.88 21.39 4.36
CA ALA A 258 27.30 20.52 5.38
C ALA A 258 25.77 20.61 5.37
N TYR A 259 25.10 19.52 5.75
CA TYR A 259 23.66 19.54 5.96
C TYR A 259 23.34 20.32 7.24
N GLU A 260 22.34 21.19 7.17
CA GLU A 260 21.86 21.96 8.31
C GLU A 260 20.57 21.34 8.83
N ASP A 261 20.64 20.70 10.00
CA ASP A 261 19.46 20.10 10.60
C ASP A 261 18.63 21.13 11.37
N LYS A 262 17.39 21.35 10.93
CA LYS A 262 16.43 22.18 11.65
C LYS A 262 15.87 21.44 12.86
N VAL A 263 16.24 21.88 14.06
CA VAL A 263 15.70 21.39 15.33
C VAL A 263 14.38 22.08 15.67
N ILE A 264 13.33 21.29 15.94
CA ILE A 264 12.00 21.78 16.32
C ILE A 264 11.84 21.69 17.84
N SER A 265 11.68 22.83 18.50
CA SER A 265 11.48 22.93 19.96
C SER A 265 10.05 23.30 20.35
N GLU A 266 9.24 23.80 19.41
CA GLU A 266 7.87 24.22 19.65
C GLU A 266 6.94 22.99 19.83
N PRO A 267 6.03 22.99 20.82
CA PRO A 267 5.05 21.92 20.98
C PRO A 267 3.99 21.97 19.87
N LEU A 268 3.36 20.82 19.59
CA LEU A 268 2.24 20.70 18.65
C LEU A 268 1.16 21.76 18.92
N MET A 269 0.76 21.90 20.19
CA MET A 269 -0.17 22.92 20.66
C MET A 269 0.46 23.67 21.84
N SER A 270 0.61 24.99 21.71
CA SER A 270 1.08 25.85 22.81
C SER A 270 -0.02 26.16 23.84
N GLN A 271 -1.28 26.06 23.44
CA GLN A 271 -2.44 26.25 24.29
C GLN A 271 -3.49 25.19 23.95
N LEU A 272 -4.00 24.49 24.98
CA LEU A 272 -5.07 23.53 24.81
C LEU A 272 -6.43 24.24 24.67
N PRO A 273 -7.35 23.72 23.84
CA PRO A 273 -8.69 24.25 23.72
C PRO A 273 -9.46 24.09 25.04
N ALA A 274 -10.43 24.97 25.28
CA ALA A 274 -11.34 24.82 26.42
C ALA A 274 -12.21 23.57 26.21
N PRO A 275 -12.30 22.67 27.21
CA PRO A 275 -13.05 21.43 27.05
C PRO A 275 -14.55 21.70 26.93
N GLY A 276 -15.18 20.97 26.00
CA GLY A 276 -16.64 20.84 25.94
C GLY A 276 -17.16 19.80 26.94
N GLN A 277 -18.37 19.29 26.72
CA GLN A 277 -19.03 18.33 27.61
C GLN A 277 -19.46 17.07 26.87
N ILE A 278 -19.47 15.95 27.59
CA ILE A 278 -20.19 14.74 27.19
C ILE A 278 -21.66 14.94 27.58
N VAL A 279 -22.56 14.91 26.59
CA VAL A 279 -24.00 15.12 26.77
C VAL A 279 -24.70 13.82 27.15
N SER A 280 -24.34 12.73 26.47
CA SER A 280 -24.89 11.41 26.76
C SER A 280 -23.92 10.29 26.41
N GLU A 281 -24.13 9.16 27.08
CA GLU A 281 -23.38 7.92 26.88
C GLU A 281 -24.38 6.76 26.84
N LYS A 282 -24.22 5.87 25.87
CA LYS A 282 -25.07 4.70 25.65
C LYS A 282 -24.20 3.46 25.45
N SER A 283 -24.41 2.44 26.28
CA SER A 283 -23.75 1.15 26.10
C SER A 283 -24.36 0.38 24.92
N LEU A 284 -23.49 -0.28 24.14
CA LEU A 284 -23.83 -1.20 23.07
C LEU A 284 -23.29 -2.59 23.42
N ASP A 285 -23.91 -3.23 24.42
CA ASP A 285 -23.39 -4.42 25.09
C ASP A 285 -23.08 -5.57 24.13
N ALA A 286 -23.95 -5.82 23.15
CA ALA A 286 -23.76 -6.87 22.15
C ALA A 286 -22.48 -6.68 21.30
N LEU A 287 -21.96 -5.46 21.23
CA LEU A 287 -20.75 -5.09 20.47
C LEU A 287 -19.56 -4.83 21.39
N GLY A 288 -19.76 -4.83 22.71
CA GLY A 288 -18.77 -4.34 23.68
C GLY A 288 -18.37 -2.88 23.43
N SER A 289 -19.25 -2.08 22.83
CA SER A 289 -18.96 -0.70 22.41
C SER A 289 -19.74 0.32 23.24
N THR A 290 -19.34 1.58 23.17
CA THR A 290 -20.02 2.71 23.82
C THR A 290 -20.22 3.82 22.79
N GLU A 291 -21.44 4.34 22.68
CA GLU A 291 -21.77 5.52 21.88
C GLU A 291 -21.84 6.75 22.80
N ILE A 292 -21.15 7.83 22.42
CA ILE A 292 -21.06 9.09 23.15
C ILE A 292 -21.52 10.23 22.24
N LEU A 293 -22.33 11.14 22.78
CA LEU A 293 -22.68 12.41 22.15
C LEU A 293 -21.98 13.55 22.89
N LEU A 294 -21.26 14.39 22.14
CA LEU A 294 -20.56 15.57 22.67
C LEU A 294 -21.41 16.83 22.52
N SER A 295 -21.08 17.88 23.30
CA SER A 295 -21.82 19.14 23.37
C SER A 295 -21.89 19.92 22.05
N ASN A 296 -20.96 19.68 21.12
CA ASN A 296 -20.94 20.30 19.79
C ASN A 296 -21.65 19.46 18.70
N GLY A 297 -22.26 18.33 19.06
CA GLY A 297 -22.98 17.44 18.15
C GLY A 297 -22.18 16.23 17.64
N VAL A 298 -20.87 16.22 17.84
CA VAL A 298 -19.99 15.10 17.45
C VAL A 298 -20.45 13.81 18.12
N LYS A 299 -20.54 12.74 17.35
CA LYS A 299 -20.75 11.37 17.86
C LYS A 299 -19.44 10.62 17.93
N VAL A 300 -19.23 9.86 19.00
CA VAL A 300 -18.03 9.03 19.19
C VAL A 300 -18.43 7.61 19.54
N ILE A 301 -17.92 6.63 18.79
CA ILE A 301 -18.12 5.20 19.03
C ILE A 301 -16.79 4.62 19.53
N LEU A 302 -16.80 4.16 20.76
CA LEU A 302 -15.63 3.56 21.42
C LEU A 302 -15.79 2.05 21.47
N LYS A 303 -14.85 1.32 20.89
CA LYS A 303 -14.74 -0.13 21.04
C LYS A 303 -13.34 -0.51 21.53
N PRO A 304 -13.13 -0.61 22.86
CA PRO A 304 -11.88 -1.15 23.35
C PRO A 304 -11.75 -2.63 23.00
N THR A 305 -10.53 -3.06 22.71
CA THR A 305 -10.16 -4.44 22.39
C THR A 305 -8.80 -4.76 23.01
N ASP A 306 -8.48 -6.04 23.10
CA ASP A 306 -7.19 -6.58 23.56
C ASP A 306 -6.49 -7.40 22.44
N PHE A 307 -6.82 -7.09 21.18
CA PHE A 307 -6.33 -7.84 20.01
C PHE A 307 -4.89 -7.50 19.65
N LYS A 308 -4.50 -6.25 19.93
CA LYS A 308 -3.18 -5.66 19.74
C LYS A 308 -2.87 -4.82 20.97
N ASP A 309 -1.63 -4.88 21.45
CA ASP A 309 -1.23 -4.27 22.73
C ASP A 309 -0.85 -2.79 22.57
N ASP A 310 -0.39 -2.34 21.40
CA ASP A 310 0.13 -1.00 21.09
C ASP A 310 -0.60 -0.34 19.90
N GLU A 311 -1.87 -0.70 19.66
CA GLU A 311 -2.68 -0.19 18.55
C GLU A 311 -4.06 0.35 18.99
N VAL A 312 -4.35 1.58 18.54
CA VAL A 312 -5.69 2.18 18.48
C VAL A 312 -5.90 2.71 17.08
N LEU A 313 -6.92 2.21 16.40
CA LEU A 313 -7.35 2.68 15.08
C LEU A 313 -8.48 3.70 15.21
N MET A 314 -8.49 4.70 14.34
CA MET A 314 -9.50 5.75 14.32
C MET A 314 -9.96 6.02 12.88
N THR A 315 -11.27 6.18 12.71
CA THR A 315 -11.85 6.77 11.51
C THR A 315 -12.93 7.77 11.91
N ALA A 316 -12.95 8.91 11.25
CA ALA A 316 -13.94 9.96 11.39
C ALA A 316 -14.56 10.23 10.02
N PHE A 317 -15.87 10.45 9.98
CA PHE A 317 -16.56 10.73 8.72
C PHE A 317 -17.77 11.63 8.94
N SER A 318 -18.06 12.46 7.93
CA SER A 318 -19.29 13.23 7.78
C SER A 318 -19.80 13.11 6.33
N PRO A 319 -21.13 13.04 6.09
CA PRO A 319 -21.69 13.06 4.75
C PRO A 319 -21.48 14.40 4.02
N GLY A 320 -21.14 14.33 2.74
CA GLY A 320 -20.90 15.50 1.90
C GLY A 320 -19.90 15.17 0.81
N GLY A 321 -18.63 15.36 1.12
CA GLY A 321 -17.51 15.14 0.23
C GLY A 321 -17.45 16.17 -0.89
N HIS A 322 -16.70 15.83 -1.95
CA HIS A 322 -16.61 16.70 -3.12
C HIS A 322 -17.90 16.68 -3.98
N SER A 323 -18.89 15.82 -3.71
CA SER A 323 -20.18 15.83 -4.41
C SER A 323 -20.93 17.17 -4.28
N LEU A 324 -20.66 17.93 -3.23
CA LEU A 324 -21.24 19.26 -2.96
C LEU A 324 -20.51 20.40 -3.65
N VAL A 325 -19.32 20.15 -4.20
CA VAL A 325 -18.51 21.15 -4.90
C VAL A 325 -18.96 21.26 -6.37
N ALA A 326 -18.79 22.44 -6.99
CA ALA A 326 -19.07 22.66 -8.41
C ALA A 326 -18.08 21.91 -9.32
N ASP A 327 -18.47 21.55 -10.54
CA ASP A 327 -17.62 20.78 -11.47
C ASP A 327 -16.32 21.49 -11.85
N ALA A 328 -16.35 22.83 -11.96
CA ALA A 328 -15.17 23.64 -12.24
C ALA A 328 -14.08 23.50 -11.16
N ASP A 329 -14.48 23.17 -9.93
CA ASP A 329 -13.60 23.08 -8.76
C ASP A 329 -13.24 21.61 -8.42
N TYR A 330 -13.72 20.64 -9.20
CA TYR A 330 -13.64 19.21 -8.85
C TYR A 330 -12.21 18.74 -8.55
N TYR A 331 -11.23 19.05 -9.41
CA TYR A 331 -9.84 18.64 -9.17
C TYR A 331 -9.20 19.34 -7.96
N SER A 332 -9.61 20.60 -7.69
CA SER A 332 -9.20 21.29 -6.46
C SER A 332 -9.78 20.63 -5.22
N ALA A 333 -11.03 20.16 -5.28
CA ALA A 333 -11.67 19.42 -4.19
C ALA A 333 -11.06 18.03 -3.97
N LEU A 334 -10.81 17.30 -5.07
CA LEU A 334 -10.27 15.95 -5.06
C LEU A 334 -8.87 15.91 -4.42
N SER A 335 -8.04 16.92 -4.67
CA SER A 335 -6.67 17.01 -4.15
C SER A 335 -6.54 17.82 -2.87
N ALA A 336 -7.62 18.40 -2.35
CA ALA A 336 -7.56 19.32 -1.22
C ALA A 336 -6.93 18.70 0.04
N SER A 337 -7.36 17.49 0.44
CA SER A 337 -6.82 16.82 1.61
C SER A 337 -5.34 16.42 1.46
N ASP A 338 -4.94 16.01 0.26
CA ASP A 338 -3.55 15.62 -0.03
C ASP A 338 -2.63 16.85 0.01
N ILE A 339 -3.07 17.97 -0.57
CA ILE A 339 -2.34 19.24 -0.53
C ILE A 339 -2.17 19.73 0.91
N ILE A 340 -3.20 19.65 1.76
CA ILE A 340 -3.06 20.01 3.17
C ILE A 340 -2.08 19.08 3.89
N THR A 341 -2.15 17.77 3.62
CA THR A 341 -1.25 16.79 4.25
C THR A 341 0.21 17.06 3.89
N GLU A 342 0.51 17.34 2.62
CA GLU A 342 1.86 17.71 2.15
C GLU A 342 2.30 19.10 2.65
N SER A 343 1.34 20.02 2.89
CA SER A 343 1.64 21.35 3.43
C SER A 343 2.06 21.31 4.90
N GLY A 344 1.62 20.31 5.66
CA GLY A 344 1.77 20.24 7.11
C GLY A 344 0.59 20.89 7.87
N ILE A 345 0.81 21.26 9.14
CA ILE A 345 -0.23 21.83 10.01
C ILE A 345 0.32 22.97 10.85
N ARG A 346 -0.52 23.95 11.19
CA ARG A 346 -0.13 25.15 11.96
C ARG A 346 1.11 25.81 11.34
N MET A 347 2.24 25.79 12.04
CA MET A 347 3.52 26.38 11.65
C MET A 347 4.54 25.33 11.19
N PHE A 348 4.20 24.04 11.33
CA PHE A 348 5.09 22.93 11.03
C PHE A 348 4.90 22.54 9.56
N SER A 349 6.00 22.46 8.80
CA SER A 349 5.93 21.83 7.47
C SER A 349 5.68 20.34 7.65
N TYR A 350 5.42 19.62 6.56
CA TYR A 350 5.39 18.16 6.60
C TYR A 350 6.67 17.60 7.26
N THR A 351 7.84 18.09 6.86
CA THR A 351 9.14 17.66 7.41
C THR A 351 9.34 18.03 8.88
N ASP A 352 8.92 19.23 9.30
CA ASP A 352 8.96 19.64 10.71
C ASP A 352 8.04 18.75 11.56
N LEU A 353 6.85 18.43 11.05
CA LEU A 353 5.87 17.60 11.74
C LEU A 353 6.38 16.18 11.92
N GLN A 354 6.98 15.57 10.89
CA GLN A 354 7.61 14.25 11.01
C GLN A 354 8.71 14.25 12.09
N LYS A 355 9.59 15.27 12.09
CA LYS A 355 10.64 15.42 13.12
C LYS A 355 10.07 15.60 14.53
N LEU A 356 8.96 16.33 14.67
CA LEU A 356 8.28 16.55 15.96
C LEU A 356 7.60 15.28 16.49
N LEU A 357 7.16 14.40 15.59
CA LEU A 357 6.50 13.13 15.92
C LEU A 357 7.48 11.95 16.09
N THR A 358 8.78 12.13 15.82
CA THR A 358 9.82 11.11 16.03
C THR A 358 9.69 10.44 17.41
N GLY A 359 9.65 9.11 17.42
CA GLY A 359 9.53 8.29 18.62
C GLY A 359 8.10 8.08 19.14
N LYS A 360 7.10 8.65 18.46
CA LYS A 360 5.68 8.40 18.69
C LYS A 360 5.13 7.45 17.63
N THR A 361 4.22 6.56 18.03
CA THR A 361 3.40 5.77 17.10
C THR A 361 2.09 6.53 16.93
N VAL A 362 2.01 7.42 15.93
CA VAL A 362 0.79 8.17 15.61
C VAL A 362 0.79 8.62 14.16
N GLN A 363 -0.37 8.50 13.50
CA GLN A 363 -0.59 9.04 12.16
C GLN A 363 -2.06 9.46 12.03
N ILE A 364 -2.30 10.64 11.45
CA ILE A 364 -3.64 11.14 11.09
C ILE A 364 -3.58 11.64 9.65
N SER A 365 -4.53 11.19 8.83
CA SER A 365 -4.65 11.59 7.43
C SER A 365 -6.10 12.02 7.14
N PRO A 366 -6.36 13.30 6.83
CA PRO A 366 -7.67 13.75 6.37
C PRO A 366 -7.95 13.24 4.95
N TYR A 367 -9.23 13.15 4.60
CA TYR A 367 -9.67 12.83 3.24
C TYR A 367 -10.94 13.59 2.87
N ILE A 368 -11.10 13.87 1.57
CA ILE A 368 -12.36 14.31 0.96
C ILE A 368 -12.66 13.35 -0.18
N SER A 369 -13.63 12.46 0.04
CA SER A 369 -14.12 11.49 -0.96
C SER A 369 -15.35 12.05 -1.68
N ASP A 370 -15.96 11.23 -2.55
CA ASP A 370 -17.14 11.67 -3.31
C ASP A 370 -18.30 12.08 -2.41
N LEU A 371 -18.67 11.21 -1.47
CA LEU A 371 -19.88 11.37 -0.65
C LEU A 371 -19.60 11.69 0.81
N ALA A 372 -18.33 11.78 1.21
CA ALA A 372 -17.95 12.03 2.59
C ALA A 372 -16.57 12.70 2.72
N GLU A 373 -16.41 13.50 3.75
CA GLU A 373 -15.17 14.03 4.28
C GLU A 373 -14.85 13.36 5.62
N GLY A 374 -13.58 13.30 6.00
CA GLY A 374 -13.19 12.55 7.17
C GLY A 374 -11.71 12.54 7.48
N MET A 375 -11.34 11.71 8.46
CA MET A 375 -9.96 11.40 8.79
C MET A 375 -9.82 9.91 9.06
N SER A 376 -8.66 9.35 8.77
CA SER A 376 -8.24 8.03 9.22
C SER A 376 -6.92 8.15 9.96
N GLY A 377 -6.71 7.29 10.95
CA GLY A 377 -5.46 7.30 11.67
C GLY A 377 -5.29 6.12 12.60
N SER A 378 -4.11 6.07 13.19
CA SER A 378 -3.76 5.12 14.23
C SER A 378 -2.84 5.76 15.25
N ALA A 379 -2.82 5.21 16.46
CA ALA A 379 -1.88 5.60 17.49
C ALA A 379 -1.58 4.43 18.42
N SER A 380 -0.46 4.50 19.15
CA SER A 380 -0.30 3.70 20.36
C SER A 380 -1.16 4.26 21.51
N PRO A 381 -1.51 3.46 22.53
CA PRO A 381 -2.27 3.94 23.69
C PRO A 381 -1.59 5.13 24.38
N LYS A 382 -0.26 5.16 24.43
CA LYS A 382 0.52 6.26 25.04
C LYS A 382 0.55 7.54 24.20
N ASP A 383 0.28 7.45 22.90
CA ASP A 383 0.32 8.57 21.97
C ASP A 383 -1.09 9.09 21.61
N LEU A 384 -2.14 8.62 22.30
CA LEU A 384 -3.53 9.04 22.07
C LEU A 384 -3.72 10.55 22.16
N GLU A 385 -3.14 11.21 23.15
CA GLU A 385 -3.25 12.67 23.26
C GLU A 385 -2.67 13.37 22.02
N THR A 386 -1.55 12.87 21.50
CA THR A 386 -0.94 13.40 20.26
C THR A 386 -1.88 13.20 19.06
N MET A 387 -2.54 12.03 18.96
CA MET A 387 -3.55 11.78 17.93
C MET A 387 -4.69 12.82 17.98
N PHE A 388 -5.22 13.11 19.17
CA PHE A 388 -6.28 14.09 19.35
C PHE A 388 -5.84 15.53 19.09
N GLN A 389 -4.60 15.88 19.43
CA GLN A 389 -4.01 17.18 19.05
C GLN A 389 -3.91 17.33 17.53
N LEU A 390 -3.45 16.31 16.82
CA LEU A 390 -3.38 16.32 15.36
C LEU A 390 -4.77 16.46 14.73
N ILE A 391 -5.75 15.68 15.18
CA ILE A 391 -7.15 15.82 14.75
C ILE A 391 -7.60 17.27 14.92
N HIS A 392 -7.45 17.84 16.12
CA HIS A 392 -7.88 19.20 16.41
C HIS A 392 -7.18 20.24 15.50
N LEU A 393 -5.89 20.08 15.26
CA LEU A 393 -5.11 20.98 14.40
C LEU A 393 -5.51 20.87 12.92
N TYR A 394 -5.83 19.69 12.41
CA TYR A 394 -6.32 19.56 11.03
C TYR A 394 -7.67 20.26 10.82
N PHE A 395 -8.56 20.25 11.82
CA PHE A 395 -9.81 21.01 11.76
C PHE A 395 -9.61 22.53 11.88
N THR A 396 -8.72 22.97 12.76
CA THR A 396 -8.68 24.37 13.20
C THR A 396 -7.54 25.20 12.60
N GLN A 397 -6.43 24.56 12.23
CA GLN A 397 -5.20 25.21 11.78
C GLN A 397 -4.54 24.43 10.62
N PRO A 398 -5.27 24.12 9.52
CA PRO A 398 -4.64 23.57 8.32
C PRO A 398 -3.63 24.57 7.75
N ARG A 399 -2.53 24.07 7.20
CA ARG A 399 -1.50 24.92 6.58
C ARG A 399 -1.70 25.00 5.07
N LYS A 400 -1.51 26.21 4.53
CA LYS A 400 -1.40 26.46 3.08
C LYS A 400 0.05 26.72 2.74
N ASP A 401 0.64 25.90 1.87
CA ASP A 401 2.05 26.03 1.49
C ASP A 401 2.21 25.93 -0.04
N GLU A 402 2.68 27.01 -0.68
CA GLU A 402 2.85 27.08 -2.14
C GLU A 402 3.99 26.17 -2.64
N THR A 403 5.03 26.00 -1.83
CA THR A 403 6.17 25.13 -2.16
C THR A 403 5.74 23.67 -2.14
N ALA A 404 5.05 23.24 -1.09
CA ALA A 404 4.49 21.89 -0.99
C ALA A 404 3.47 21.63 -2.11
N PHE A 405 2.63 22.62 -2.44
CA PHE A 405 1.69 22.51 -3.56
C PHE A 405 2.41 22.27 -4.91
N LYS A 406 3.43 23.06 -5.23
CA LYS A 406 4.21 22.87 -6.47
C LYS A 406 4.90 21.51 -6.50
N SER A 407 5.47 21.08 -5.38
CA SER A 407 6.05 19.75 -5.22
C SER A 407 5.03 18.66 -5.49
N PHE A 408 3.85 18.74 -4.87
CA PHE A 408 2.74 17.80 -5.07
C PHE A 408 2.35 17.70 -6.54
N ILE A 409 2.09 18.83 -7.22
CA ILE A 409 1.71 18.83 -8.64
C ILE A 409 2.81 18.21 -9.51
N ALA A 410 4.08 18.55 -9.28
CA ALA A 410 5.20 18.00 -10.02
C ALA A 410 5.35 16.49 -9.83
N LYS A 411 5.26 16.00 -8.58
CA LYS A 411 5.31 14.57 -8.23
C LYS A 411 4.16 13.80 -8.88
N GLN A 412 2.93 14.31 -8.78
CA GLN A 412 1.75 13.64 -9.33
C GLN A 412 1.78 13.56 -10.86
N LYS A 413 2.19 14.64 -11.56
CA LYS A 413 2.37 14.61 -13.01
C LYS A 413 3.47 13.64 -13.44
N GLY A 414 4.59 13.63 -12.72
CA GLY A 414 5.70 12.70 -12.97
C GLY A 414 5.29 11.24 -12.78
N PHE A 415 4.51 10.95 -11.74
CA PHE A 415 4.03 9.60 -11.43
C PHE A 415 2.94 9.13 -12.40
N LEU A 416 1.87 9.91 -12.60
CA LEU A 416 0.71 9.48 -13.39
C LEU A 416 0.90 9.58 -14.90
N GLY A 417 1.77 10.49 -15.38
CA GLY A 417 1.98 10.70 -16.82
C GLY A 417 2.45 9.45 -17.58
N ASN A 418 3.04 8.48 -16.89
CA ASN A 418 3.50 7.23 -17.48
C ASN A 418 2.80 5.97 -16.97
N LEU A 419 2.01 6.08 -15.88
CA LEU A 419 1.31 4.95 -15.31
C LEU A 419 0.42 4.26 -16.35
N MET A 420 -0.22 5.07 -17.20
CA MET A 420 -1.11 4.62 -18.28
C MET A 420 -0.41 3.86 -19.42
N LYS A 421 0.94 3.82 -19.49
CA LYS A 421 1.68 3.00 -20.47
C LYS A 421 1.75 1.54 -20.08
N SER A 422 1.57 1.23 -18.79
CA SER A 422 1.44 -0.16 -18.36
C SER A 422 0.08 -0.69 -18.85
N PRO A 423 0.07 -1.81 -19.60
CA PRO A 423 -1.17 -2.40 -20.09
C PRO A 423 -2.16 -2.72 -18.95
N GLN A 424 -1.65 -3.13 -17.78
CA GLN A 424 -2.49 -3.44 -16.61
C GLN A 424 -3.20 -2.19 -16.06
N PHE A 425 -2.49 -1.07 -15.91
CA PHE A 425 -3.08 0.18 -15.42
C PHE A 425 -4.05 0.79 -16.43
N ALA A 426 -3.72 0.73 -17.73
CA ALA A 426 -4.63 1.15 -18.80
C ALA A 426 -5.93 0.33 -18.82
N PHE A 427 -5.84 -0.99 -18.65
CA PHE A 427 -7.01 -1.86 -18.54
C PHE A 427 -7.89 -1.50 -17.34
N PHE A 428 -7.28 -1.29 -16.17
CA PHE A 428 -8.00 -0.90 -14.96
C PHE A 428 -8.70 0.47 -15.08
N ASP A 429 -8.01 1.46 -15.65
CA ASP A 429 -8.58 2.78 -15.91
C ASP A 429 -9.75 2.71 -16.91
N LYS A 430 -9.55 2.00 -18.03
CA LYS A 430 -10.59 1.77 -19.04
C LYS A 430 -11.79 1.05 -18.44
N GLN A 431 -11.58 0.06 -17.58
CA GLN A 431 -12.64 -0.61 -16.83
C GLN A 431 -13.42 0.38 -15.95
N ILE A 432 -12.76 1.22 -15.15
CA ILE A 432 -13.44 2.21 -14.30
C ILE A 432 -14.23 3.20 -15.17
N ARG A 433 -13.62 3.74 -16.23
CA ARG A 433 -14.27 4.70 -17.11
C ARG A 433 -15.46 4.10 -17.84
N LEU A 434 -15.34 2.87 -18.34
CA LEU A 434 -16.45 2.13 -18.97
C LEU A 434 -17.61 1.96 -17.98
N MET A 435 -17.31 1.50 -16.76
CA MET A 435 -18.30 1.27 -15.70
C MET A 435 -18.93 2.56 -15.17
N ASN A 436 -18.37 3.72 -15.46
CA ASN A 436 -18.94 5.03 -15.10
C ASN A 436 -19.30 5.87 -16.31
N GLN A 437 -19.36 5.28 -17.52
CA GLN A 437 -19.71 5.94 -18.78
C GLN A 437 -18.90 7.21 -19.08
N ASN A 438 -17.60 7.19 -18.76
CA ASN A 438 -16.68 8.33 -18.87
C ASN A 438 -17.17 9.59 -18.13
N HIS A 439 -17.99 9.44 -17.08
CA HIS A 439 -18.42 10.56 -16.27
C HIS A 439 -17.18 11.30 -15.70
N PRO A 440 -17.10 12.64 -15.76
CA PRO A 440 -15.92 13.38 -15.28
C PRO A 440 -15.56 13.13 -13.81
N ARG A 441 -16.55 12.75 -13.00
CA ARG A 441 -16.42 12.35 -11.59
C ARG A 441 -16.50 10.84 -11.36
N GLY A 442 -16.41 10.04 -12.42
CA GLY A 442 -16.53 8.58 -12.39
C GLY A 442 -15.26 7.85 -11.94
N GLY A 443 -14.24 8.58 -11.48
CA GLY A 443 -12.93 8.03 -11.14
C GLY A 443 -12.04 7.78 -12.35
N GLY A 444 -11.14 6.80 -12.22
CA GLY A 444 -10.01 6.60 -13.13
C GLY A 444 -8.80 7.43 -12.69
N PHE A 445 -7.68 7.28 -13.39
CA PHE A 445 -6.49 8.06 -13.11
C PHE A 445 -6.63 9.48 -13.71
N PRO A 446 -6.36 10.54 -12.93
CA PRO A 446 -6.25 11.89 -13.48
C PRO A 446 -5.19 11.96 -14.58
N GLN A 447 -5.45 12.74 -15.61
CA GLN A 447 -4.45 13.01 -16.65
C GLN A 447 -3.50 14.14 -16.18
N PRO A 448 -2.29 14.25 -16.74
CA PRO A 448 -1.38 15.35 -16.41
C PRO A 448 -2.04 16.74 -16.50
N GLU A 449 -2.88 16.98 -17.50
CA GLU A 449 -3.57 18.25 -17.72
C GLU A 449 -4.66 18.53 -16.67
N ASP A 450 -5.12 17.50 -15.94
CA ASP A 450 -6.07 17.67 -14.85
C ASP A 450 -5.43 18.34 -13.63
N PHE A 451 -4.13 18.11 -13.42
CA PHE A 451 -3.37 18.77 -12.35
C PHE A 451 -3.19 20.26 -12.61
N ASP A 452 -3.20 20.70 -13.87
CA ASP A 452 -3.17 22.13 -14.23
C ASP A 452 -4.46 22.87 -13.88
N LYS A 453 -5.55 22.14 -13.61
CA LYS A 453 -6.85 22.69 -13.19
C LYS A 453 -6.94 22.91 -11.67
N ILE A 454 -5.94 22.48 -10.91
CA ILE A 454 -5.94 22.59 -9.46
C ILE A 454 -5.50 24.00 -9.07
N ASN A 455 -6.34 24.67 -8.28
CA ASN A 455 -6.05 25.97 -7.70
C ASN A 455 -5.82 25.83 -6.20
N LEU A 456 -4.64 26.24 -5.72
CA LEU A 456 -4.26 26.10 -4.31
C LEU A 456 -5.21 26.84 -3.35
N ASP A 457 -5.55 28.09 -3.66
CA ASP A 457 -6.44 28.88 -2.79
C ASP A 457 -7.82 28.25 -2.69
N ARG A 458 -8.34 27.77 -3.83
CA ARG A 458 -9.64 27.10 -3.87
C ARG A 458 -9.61 25.75 -3.17
N ALA A 459 -8.57 24.94 -3.35
CA ALA A 459 -8.39 23.67 -2.66
C ALA A 459 -8.33 23.86 -1.14
N PHE A 460 -7.57 24.86 -0.67
CA PHE A 460 -7.49 25.24 0.75
C PHE A 460 -8.85 25.68 1.29
N GLN A 461 -9.58 26.54 0.56
CA GLN A 461 -10.90 26.98 0.95
C GLN A 461 -11.90 25.81 1.04
N ILE A 462 -11.91 24.91 0.04
CA ILE A 462 -12.77 23.71 0.05
C ILE A 462 -12.46 22.85 1.27
N TYR A 463 -11.19 22.63 1.60
CA TYR A 463 -10.81 21.91 2.80
C TYR A 463 -11.42 22.57 4.06
N GLN A 464 -11.24 23.88 4.21
CA GLN A 464 -11.82 24.61 5.34
C GLN A 464 -13.35 24.49 5.38
N GLU A 465 -14.03 24.57 4.23
CA GLU A 465 -15.49 24.41 4.13
C GLU A 465 -15.96 23.02 4.58
N ARG A 466 -15.26 21.94 4.20
CA ARG A 466 -15.61 20.55 4.57
C ARG A 466 -15.33 20.25 6.04
N PHE A 467 -14.30 20.84 6.64
CA PHE A 467 -13.94 20.63 8.05
C PHE A 467 -14.45 21.75 9.00
N ALA A 468 -15.28 22.68 8.53
CA ALA A 468 -15.83 23.76 9.36
C ALA A 468 -16.94 23.30 10.33
N ASN A 469 -17.60 22.17 10.05
CA ASN A 469 -18.74 21.67 10.81
C ASN A 469 -18.46 20.30 11.42
N ALA A 470 -17.84 20.23 12.60
CA ALA A 470 -17.66 18.96 13.29
C ALA A 470 -18.96 18.36 13.82
N GLY A 471 -20.05 19.13 13.93
CA GLY A 471 -21.31 18.69 14.55
C GLY A 471 -22.05 17.56 13.82
N ASP A 472 -21.68 17.22 12.59
CA ASP A 472 -22.19 16.06 11.85
C ASP A 472 -21.15 14.93 11.67
N PHE A 473 -19.97 15.06 12.28
CA PHE A 473 -18.97 14.01 12.28
C PHE A 473 -19.31 12.88 13.25
N THR A 474 -19.05 11.66 12.80
CA THR A 474 -18.97 10.46 13.65
C THR A 474 -17.54 9.96 13.69
N PHE A 475 -16.97 9.87 14.89
CA PHE A 475 -15.67 9.25 15.16
C PHE A 475 -15.87 7.82 15.65
N VAL A 476 -15.09 6.89 15.14
CA VAL A 476 -15.04 5.49 15.58
C VAL A 476 -13.61 5.18 15.99
N LEU A 477 -13.43 4.75 17.23
CA LEU A 477 -12.14 4.35 17.79
C LEU A 477 -12.19 2.89 18.22
N VAL A 478 -11.24 2.09 17.73
CA VAL A 478 -11.14 0.65 18.01
C VAL A 478 -9.70 0.28 18.37
N GLY A 479 -9.47 -0.35 19.52
CA GLY A 479 -8.14 -0.81 19.92
C GLY A 479 -7.92 -0.81 21.42
N ASN A 480 -6.66 -0.83 21.84
CA ASN A 480 -6.30 -0.90 23.26
C ASN A 480 -6.35 0.49 23.93
N PHE A 481 -7.45 0.80 24.61
CA PHE A 481 -7.56 2.00 25.42
C PHE A 481 -8.56 1.81 26.57
N ASP A 482 -8.37 2.57 27.65
CA ASP A 482 -9.35 2.63 28.73
C ASP A 482 -10.48 3.62 28.38
N LYS A 483 -11.73 3.17 28.57
CA LYS A 483 -12.91 3.95 28.19
C LYS A 483 -13.07 5.23 29.01
N GLU A 484 -12.63 5.26 30.26
CA GLU A 484 -12.74 6.45 31.11
C GLU A 484 -11.58 7.41 30.86
N ALA A 485 -10.36 6.88 30.69
CA ALA A 485 -9.16 7.66 30.43
C ALA A 485 -9.20 8.43 29.09
N ILE A 486 -9.98 7.96 28.11
CA ILE A 486 -10.12 8.65 26.82
C ILE A 486 -11.11 9.83 26.87
N LYS A 487 -12.07 9.85 27.81
CA LYS A 487 -13.12 10.87 27.90
C LYS A 487 -12.59 12.31 28.04
N PRO A 488 -11.52 12.58 28.82
CA PRO A 488 -10.89 13.90 28.84
C PRO A 488 -10.38 14.35 27.47
N PHE A 489 -9.85 13.44 26.66
CA PHE A 489 -9.41 13.78 25.30
C PHE A 489 -10.59 14.08 24.37
N LEU A 490 -11.69 13.32 24.48
CA LEU A 490 -12.92 13.60 23.73
C LEU A 490 -13.46 15.00 24.07
N SER A 491 -13.52 15.33 25.36
CA SER A 491 -14.02 16.62 25.85
C SER A 491 -13.10 17.77 25.45
N THR A 492 -11.78 17.58 25.54
CA THR A 492 -10.80 18.63 25.25
C THR A 492 -10.69 18.88 23.75
N TYR A 493 -10.50 17.83 22.93
CA TYR A 493 -10.08 17.99 21.55
C TYR A 493 -11.21 17.82 20.53
N LEU A 494 -12.23 16.98 20.81
CA LEU A 494 -13.34 16.75 19.88
C LEU A 494 -14.56 17.62 20.19
N ALA A 495 -14.95 17.76 21.47
CA ALA A 495 -16.11 18.55 21.87
C ALA A 495 -15.89 20.07 21.70
N SER A 496 -14.64 20.49 21.53
CA SER A 496 -14.23 21.88 21.26
C SER A 496 -14.07 22.21 19.77
N LEU A 497 -14.24 21.22 18.88
CA LEU A 497 -14.17 21.46 17.44
C LEU A 497 -15.29 22.41 16.97
N PRO A 498 -15.01 23.23 15.93
CA PRO A 498 -16.00 24.17 15.40
C PRO A 498 -17.23 23.43 14.87
N THR A 499 -18.40 24.05 15.03
CA THR A 499 -19.68 23.53 14.54
C THR A 499 -20.49 24.67 13.93
N LEU A 500 -21.22 24.37 12.87
CA LEU A 500 -22.13 25.31 12.21
C LEU A 500 -23.59 25.10 12.63
N GLY A 501 -23.87 24.15 13.52
CA GLY A 501 -25.22 23.87 14.00
C GLY A 501 -26.17 23.34 12.93
N ARG A 502 -25.64 22.82 11.82
CA ARG A 502 -26.39 22.19 10.73
C ARG A 502 -25.90 20.77 10.49
N GLN A 503 -26.68 19.99 9.75
CA GLN A 503 -26.28 18.67 9.28
C GLN A 503 -26.20 18.73 7.75
N GLU A 504 -25.12 18.20 7.18
CA GLU A 504 -24.97 18.07 5.73
C GLU A 504 -25.32 16.65 5.23
N SER A 505 -25.51 16.54 3.92
CA SER A 505 -25.71 15.27 3.21
C SER A 505 -25.00 15.37 1.86
N PHE A 506 -24.59 14.23 1.31
CA PHE A 506 -24.04 14.17 -0.04
C PHE A 506 -25.09 14.49 -1.12
N ARG A 507 -24.62 14.77 -2.34
CA ARG A 507 -25.44 14.90 -3.55
C ARG A 507 -25.17 13.75 -4.51
N ASP A 508 -26.23 13.08 -4.99
CA ASP A 508 -26.09 12.08 -6.05
C ASP A 508 -25.82 12.76 -7.39
N LEU A 509 -24.65 12.51 -7.96
CA LEU A 509 -24.18 13.08 -9.22
C LEU A 509 -24.68 12.31 -10.45
N GLY A 510 -25.47 11.24 -10.26
CA GLY A 510 -26.03 10.47 -11.39
C GLY A 510 -25.00 9.58 -12.10
N VAL A 511 -23.85 9.31 -11.50
CA VAL A 511 -22.87 8.36 -12.03
C VAL A 511 -23.45 6.96 -11.98
N ARG A 512 -23.57 6.31 -13.14
CA ARG A 512 -24.20 4.99 -13.30
C ARG A 512 -23.44 4.12 -14.30
N PRO A 513 -23.50 2.79 -14.16
CA PRO A 513 -22.98 1.88 -15.18
C PRO A 513 -23.82 1.91 -16.46
N PRO A 514 -23.23 1.49 -17.60
CA PRO A 514 -23.94 1.35 -18.85
C PRO A 514 -25.19 0.46 -18.71
N GLN A 515 -26.26 0.82 -19.43
CA GLN A 515 -27.45 -0.03 -19.56
C GLN A 515 -27.34 -0.91 -20.81
N GLY A 516 -27.58 -2.21 -20.66
CA GLY A 516 -27.59 -3.15 -21.78
C GLY A 516 -26.24 -3.81 -22.05
N LYS A 517 -26.12 -4.43 -23.23
CA LYS A 517 -24.90 -5.13 -23.65
C LYS A 517 -23.85 -4.10 -24.07
N VAL A 518 -22.65 -4.20 -23.52
CA VAL A 518 -21.49 -3.41 -23.92
C VAL A 518 -20.34 -4.36 -24.23
N GLU A 519 -19.71 -4.18 -25.38
CA GLU A 519 -18.52 -4.93 -25.77
C GLU A 519 -17.49 -3.92 -26.27
N GLU A 520 -16.44 -3.73 -25.48
CA GLU A 520 -15.28 -2.95 -25.88
C GLU A 520 -14.07 -3.86 -25.97
N SER A 521 -13.25 -3.63 -26.99
CA SER A 521 -11.92 -4.18 -27.07
C SER A 521 -10.93 -3.11 -27.46
N PHE A 522 -9.71 -3.26 -26.97
CA PHE A 522 -8.57 -2.46 -27.38
C PHE A 522 -7.32 -3.33 -27.40
N GLU A 523 -6.29 -2.85 -28.07
CA GLU A 523 -5.01 -3.55 -28.19
C GLU A 523 -3.97 -2.74 -27.42
N MET A 524 -3.26 -3.39 -26.51
CA MET A 524 -2.19 -2.79 -25.72
C MET A 524 -1.31 -3.88 -25.10
N GLY A 525 0.00 -3.59 -25.05
CA GLY A 525 1.00 -4.52 -24.54
C GLY A 525 1.58 -5.43 -25.63
N LYS A 526 2.83 -5.82 -25.46
CA LYS A 526 3.61 -6.62 -26.42
C LYS A 526 3.55 -8.11 -26.16
N ASP A 527 3.31 -8.51 -24.91
CA ASP A 527 3.18 -9.91 -24.54
C ASP A 527 1.96 -10.54 -25.22
N PRO A 528 2.06 -11.77 -25.78
CA PRO A 528 0.94 -12.48 -26.41
C PRO A 528 -0.06 -12.97 -25.35
N LYS A 529 -0.76 -12.01 -24.74
CA LYS A 529 -1.60 -12.18 -23.55
C LYS A 529 -2.79 -11.24 -23.66
N SER A 530 -3.97 -11.75 -23.34
CA SER A 530 -5.19 -10.96 -23.27
C SER A 530 -5.73 -10.87 -21.85
N GLN A 531 -6.24 -9.70 -21.47
CA GLN A 531 -6.96 -9.48 -20.24
C GLN A 531 -8.44 -9.29 -20.55
N VAL A 532 -9.30 -9.99 -19.80
CA VAL A 532 -10.74 -10.01 -20.04
C VAL A 532 -11.47 -9.70 -18.75
N MET A 533 -12.42 -8.78 -18.84
CA MET A 533 -13.44 -8.52 -17.84
C MET A 533 -14.81 -8.85 -18.44
N ILE A 534 -15.60 -9.64 -17.71
CA ILE A 534 -17.04 -9.81 -17.94
C ILE A 534 -17.77 -9.29 -16.72
N GLY A 535 -18.50 -8.18 -16.87
CA GLY A 535 -19.18 -7.46 -15.80
C GLY A 535 -20.70 -7.50 -15.90
N PHE A 536 -21.32 -7.43 -14.73
CA PHE A 536 -22.74 -7.23 -14.52
C PHE A 536 -22.91 -6.12 -13.49
N ALA A 537 -23.80 -5.17 -13.75
CA ALA A 537 -24.06 -4.09 -12.82
C ALA A 537 -25.51 -3.66 -12.84
N GLY A 538 -25.94 -3.03 -11.75
CA GLY A 538 -27.30 -2.53 -11.62
C GLY A 538 -27.65 -2.16 -10.19
N THR A 539 -28.95 -2.22 -9.89
CA THR A 539 -29.50 -1.81 -8.61
C THR A 539 -29.86 -3.02 -7.75
N LEU A 540 -29.48 -2.99 -6.47
CA LEU A 540 -29.89 -4.00 -5.49
C LEU A 540 -31.23 -3.65 -4.86
N LYS A 541 -32.04 -4.66 -4.53
CA LYS A 541 -33.34 -4.43 -3.87
C LYS A 541 -33.14 -4.06 -2.40
N ASP A 542 -32.36 -4.87 -1.70
CA ASP A 542 -32.18 -4.80 -0.24
C ASP A 542 -30.79 -5.26 0.21
N ASP A 543 -30.53 -5.14 1.52
CA ASP A 543 -29.24 -5.48 2.13
C ASP A 543 -28.95 -6.98 2.13
N ARG A 544 -29.99 -7.84 2.12
CA ARG A 544 -29.78 -9.29 2.05
C ARG A 544 -29.13 -9.67 0.73
N GLU A 545 -29.54 -9.04 -0.36
CA GLU A 545 -28.96 -9.30 -1.67
C GLU A 545 -27.50 -8.85 -1.78
N ARG A 546 -27.01 -7.93 -0.94
CA ARG A 546 -25.57 -7.58 -0.89
C ARG A 546 -24.72 -8.76 -0.44
N TYR A 547 -25.12 -9.41 0.67
CA TYR A 547 -24.44 -10.61 1.16
C TYR A 547 -24.53 -11.75 0.15
N LEU A 548 -25.70 -11.96 -0.45
CA LEU A 548 -25.86 -13.01 -1.46
C LEU A 548 -25.00 -12.77 -2.71
N MET A 549 -24.79 -11.51 -3.10
CA MET A 549 -23.91 -11.17 -4.23
C MET A 549 -22.44 -11.52 -3.95
N GLN A 550 -21.96 -11.24 -2.73
CA GLN A 550 -20.62 -11.62 -2.29
C GLN A 550 -20.44 -13.14 -2.26
N SER A 551 -21.37 -13.86 -1.64
CA SER A 551 -21.37 -15.33 -1.59
C SER A 551 -21.49 -15.96 -3.00
N LEU A 552 -22.20 -15.32 -3.93
CA LEU A 552 -22.26 -15.76 -5.33
C LEU A 552 -20.90 -15.60 -6.03
N ALA A 553 -20.19 -14.51 -5.80
CA ALA A 553 -18.85 -14.31 -6.36
C ALA A 553 -17.82 -15.32 -5.82
N GLU A 554 -17.91 -15.69 -4.54
CA GLU A 554 -17.08 -16.76 -3.95
C GLU A 554 -17.38 -18.12 -4.62
N ALA A 555 -18.67 -18.48 -4.73
CA ALA A 555 -19.08 -19.72 -5.39
C ALA A 555 -18.63 -19.78 -6.87
N LEU A 556 -18.78 -18.68 -7.61
CA LEU A 556 -18.30 -18.59 -8.99
C LEU A 556 -16.79 -18.70 -9.07
N THR A 557 -16.04 -18.09 -8.13
CA THR A 557 -14.58 -18.19 -8.13
C THR A 557 -14.10 -19.64 -7.99
N ILE A 558 -14.73 -20.43 -7.11
CA ILE A 558 -14.41 -21.87 -6.97
C ILE A 558 -14.60 -22.58 -8.31
N LYS A 559 -15.78 -22.44 -8.93
CA LYS A 559 -16.10 -23.12 -10.21
C LYS A 559 -15.21 -22.67 -11.36
N LEU A 560 -14.89 -21.38 -11.42
CA LEU A 560 -14.07 -20.82 -12.48
C LEU A 560 -12.62 -21.30 -12.38
N ILE A 561 -12.07 -21.47 -11.17
CA ILE A 561 -10.73 -22.04 -10.99
C ILE A 561 -10.71 -23.49 -11.46
N GLU A 562 -11.65 -24.32 -10.99
CA GLU A 562 -11.74 -25.73 -11.38
C GLU A 562 -11.85 -25.88 -12.92
N ASN A 563 -12.77 -25.15 -13.56
CA ASN A 563 -12.98 -25.28 -15.01
C ASN A 563 -11.87 -24.59 -15.84
N LEU A 564 -11.64 -23.28 -15.66
CA LEU A 564 -10.77 -22.52 -16.58
C LEU A 564 -9.28 -22.83 -16.35
N ARG A 565 -8.87 -23.07 -15.10
CA ARG A 565 -7.46 -23.29 -14.75
C ARG A 565 -7.11 -24.76 -14.69
N GLU A 566 -7.88 -25.59 -14.01
CA GLU A 566 -7.51 -27.00 -13.76
C GLU A 566 -7.92 -27.91 -14.92
N GLU A 567 -9.16 -27.81 -15.41
CA GLU A 567 -9.64 -28.65 -16.51
C GLU A 567 -9.14 -28.18 -17.88
N LYS A 568 -9.27 -26.88 -18.19
CA LYS A 568 -8.93 -26.32 -19.50
C LYS A 568 -7.47 -25.86 -19.62
N GLY A 569 -6.77 -25.62 -18.51
CA GLY A 569 -5.41 -25.07 -18.52
C GLY A 569 -5.29 -23.72 -19.25
N GLY A 570 -6.39 -22.98 -19.40
CA GLY A 570 -6.48 -21.86 -20.34
C GLY A 570 -6.19 -20.48 -19.74
N VAL A 571 -6.11 -20.37 -18.41
CA VAL A 571 -5.88 -19.11 -17.70
C VAL A 571 -4.71 -19.18 -16.73
N TYR A 572 -3.99 -18.05 -16.61
CA TYR A 572 -2.96 -17.86 -15.57
C TYR A 572 -3.59 -17.62 -14.18
N GLY A 573 -4.77 -17.00 -14.16
CA GLY A 573 -5.57 -16.74 -12.98
C GLY A 573 -6.96 -16.28 -13.38
N THR A 574 -7.96 -16.57 -12.54
CA THR A 574 -9.34 -16.15 -12.71
C THR A 574 -9.96 -15.85 -11.35
N ARG A 575 -10.80 -14.82 -11.29
CA ARG A 575 -11.52 -14.44 -10.05
C ARG A 575 -12.85 -13.79 -10.41
N ALA A 576 -13.91 -14.19 -9.72
CA ALA A 576 -15.13 -13.41 -9.67
C ALA A 576 -15.10 -12.49 -8.43
N SER A 577 -15.49 -11.23 -8.59
CA SER A 577 -15.52 -10.24 -7.52
C SER A 577 -16.84 -9.50 -7.54
N ALA A 578 -17.40 -9.23 -6.36
CA ALA A 578 -18.60 -8.44 -6.20
C ALA A 578 -18.32 -7.20 -5.35
N SER A 579 -18.82 -6.04 -5.79
CA SER A 579 -18.86 -4.81 -5.01
C SER A 579 -20.30 -4.34 -4.88
N THR A 580 -20.65 -3.76 -3.73
CA THR A 580 -21.99 -3.23 -3.47
C THR A 580 -21.91 -1.94 -2.69
N ALA A 581 -22.78 -0.98 -3.00
CA ALA A 581 -22.88 0.28 -2.28
C ALA A 581 -24.34 0.57 -1.93
N LEU A 582 -24.58 1.24 -0.79
CA LEU A 582 -25.90 1.78 -0.44
C LEU A 582 -26.09 3.20 -0.99
N PHE A 583 -25.02 3.99 -1.01
CA PHE A 583 -24.99 5.37 -1.46
C PHE A 583 -24.10 5.54 -2.70
N PRO A 584 -24.43 6.49 -3.60
CA PRO A 584 -25.57 7.39 -3.52
C PRO A 584 -26.89 6.71 -3.89
N TYR A 585 -26.82 5.47 -4.39
CA TYR A 585 -27.95 4.57 -4.63
C TYR A 585 -27.52 3.12 -4.37
N ARG A 586 -28.50 2.23 -4.14
CA ARG A 586 -28.24 0.79 -3.93
C ARG A 586 -27.71 0.15 -5.20
N SER A 587 -26.41 -0.07 -5.30
CA SER A 587 -25.75 -0.59 -6.50
C SER A 587 -25.04 -1.91 -6.25
N TYR A 588 -24.86 -2.67 -7.32
CA TYR A 588 -23.88 -3.77 -7.35
C TYR A 588 -23.08 -3.72 -8.64
N THR A 589 -21.86 -4.23 -8.54
CA THR A 589 -21.08 -4.75 -9.67
C THR A 589 -20.65 -6.17 -9.33
N LEU A 590 -20.73 -7.08 -10.29
CA LEU A 590 -20.09 -8.39 -10.23
C LEU A 590 -19.28 -8.55 -11.51
N SER A 591 -17.99 -8.82 -11.40
CA SER A 591 -17.10 -9.02 -12.54
C SER A 591 -16.31 -10.30 -12.43
N VAL A 592 -16.16 -11.02 -13.54
CA VAL A 592 -15.18 -12.08 -13.72
C VAL A 592 -14.00 -11.50 -14.49
N ASN A 593 -12.82 -11.57 -13.89
CA ASN A 593 -11.58 -11.11 -14.53
C ASN A 593 -10.64 -12.32 -14.70
N PHE A 594 -10.07 -12.47 -15.89
CA PHE A 594 -9.10 -13.51 -16.17
C PHE A 594 -8.07 -13.07 -17.22
N THR A 595 -7.00 -13.84 -17.30
CA THR A 595 -5.96 -13.64 -18.30
C THR A 595 -5.64 -14.94 -19.02
N CYS A 596 -5.59 -14.90 -20.35
CA CYS A 596 -5.35 -16.03 -21.23
C CYS A 596 -4.49 -15.67 -22.44
N ALA A 597 -4.18 -16.67 -23.27
CA ALA A 597 -3.63 -16.44 -24.61
C ALA A 597 -4.69 -15.77 -25.53
N PRO A 598 -4.30 -14.92 -26.50
CA PRO A 598 -5.23 -14.19 -27.36
C PRO A 598 -6.23 -15.07 -28.12
N GLU A 599 -5.78 -16.22 -28.61
CA GLU A 599 -6.58 -17.20 -29.32
C GLU A 599 -7.66 -17.87 -28.44
N ASN A 600 -7.49 -17.85 -27.11
CA ASN A 600 -8.39 -18.52 -26.17
C ASN A 600 -9.47 -17.59 -25.60
N VAL A 601 -9.48 -16.29 -25.94
CA VAL A 601 -10.40 -15.29 -25.37
C VAL A 601 -11.85 -15.73 -25.53
N GLN A 602 -12.28 -16.03 -26.75
CA GLN A 602 -13.68 -16.39 -27.04
C GLN A 602 -14.09 -17.69 -26.34
N THR A 603 -13.26 -18.73 -26.42
CA THR A 603 -13.52 -20.04 -25.79
C THR A 603 -13.62 -19.94 -24.27
N LEU A 604 -12.81 -19.09 -23.64
CA LEU A 604 -12.85 -18.92 -22.18
C LEU A 604 -14.01 -18.01 -21.74
N MET A 605 -14.38 -17.00 -22.52
CA MET A 605 -15.60 -16.23 -22.28
C MET A 605 -16.84 -17.14 -22.33
N GLU A 606 -16.92 -18.04 -23.32
CA GLU A 606 -17.99 -19.04 -23.42
C GLU A 606 -18.01 -19.96 -22.19
N ALA A 607 -16.85 -20.43 -21.73
CA ALA A 607 -16.75 -21.23 -20.50
C ALA A 607 -17.26 -20.47 -19.26
N VAL A 608 -16.97 -19.16 -19.14
CA VAL A 608 -17.52 -18.31 -18.06
C VAL A 608 -19.05 -18.25 -18.15
N TYR A 609 -19.60 -18.00 -19.34
CA TYR A 609 -21.05 -17.94 -19.53
C TYR A 609 -21.73 -19.27 -19.23
N GLU A 610 -21.10 -20.40 -19.60
CA GLU A 610 -21.59 -21.73 -19.26
C GLU A 610 -21.62 -21.96 -17.74
N GLU A 611 -20.57 -21.60 -17.01
CA GLU A 611 -20.56 -21.73 -15.55
C GLU A 611 -21.62 -20.85 -14.89
N ILE A 612 -21.77 -19.60 -15.33
CA ILE A 612 -22.84 -18.72 -14.83
C ILE A 612 -24.21 -19.33 -15.15
N ALA A 613 -24.42 -19.85 -16.36
CA ALA A 613 -25.67 -20.48 -16.78
C ALA A 613 -25.98 -21.75 -15.96
N LYS A 614 -24.97 -22.55 -15.60
CA LYS A 614 -25.12 -23.71 -14.70
C LYS A 614 -25.59 -23.26 -13.32
N VAL A 615 -24.97 -22.23 -12.73
CA VAL A 615 -25.38 -21.67 -11.44
C VAL A 615 -26.78 -21.06 -11.51
N GLN A 616 -27.14 -20.39 -12.62
CA GLN A 616 -28.51 -19.92 -12.84
C GLN A 616 -29.50 -21.09 -12.93
N LYS A 617 -29.16 -22.17 -13.64
CA LYS A 617 -30.06 -23.30 -13.85
C LYS A 617 -30.30 -24.11 -12.57
N SER A 618 -29.23 -24.42 -11.84
CA SER A 618 -29.27 -25.41 -10.75
C SER A 618 -28.79 -24.90 -9.40
N GLY A 619 -28.22 -23.70 -9.32
CA GLY A 619 -27.47 -23.22 -8.15
C GLY A 619 -26.08 -23.87 -8.05
N PRO A 620 -25.24 -23.42 -7.09
CA PRO A 620 -23.99 -24.10 -6.77
C PRO A 620 -24.26 -25.50 -6.21
N THR A 621 -23.28 -26.40 -6.35
CA THR A 621 -23.39 -27.74 -5.77
C THR A 621 -23.40 -27.67 -4.24
N PRO A 622 -23.92 -28.70 -3.54
CA PRO A 622 -23.83 -28.76 -2.08
C PRO A 622 -22.39 -28.68 -1.56
N GLU A 623 -21.43 -29.27 -2.29
CA GLU A 623 -20.01 -29.21 -1.93
C GLU A 623 -19.47 -27.78 -2.03
N ASP A 624 -19.73 -27.08 -3.13
CA ASP A 624 -19.26 -25.71 -3.33
C ASP A 624 -19.90 -24.74 -2.35
N LEU A 625 -21.21 -24.90 -2.08
CA LEU A 625 -21.89 -24.12 -1.05
C LEU A 625 -21.26 -24.36 0.33
N ASN A 626 -20.91 -25.60 0.66
CA ASN A 626 -20.23 -25.91 1.92
C ASN A 626 -18.82 -25.30 1.96
N LYS A 627 -18.05 -25.33 0.87
CA LYS A 627 -16.75 -24.65 0.78
C LYS A 627 -16.89 -23.14 1.07
N VAL A 628 -17.90 -22.49 0.47
CA VAL A 628 -18.23 -21.08 0.74
C VAL A 628 -18.57 -20.86 2.22
N LYS A 629 -19.49 -21.64 2.79
CA LYS A 629 -19.87 -21.51 4.20
C LYS A 629 -18.69 -21.71 5.15
N GLU A 630 -17.88 -22.73 4.92
CA GLU A 630 -16.72 -23.02 5.77
C GLU A 630 -15.63 -21.96 5.65
N SER A 631 -15.42 -21.38 4.47
CA SER A 631 -14.56 -20.20 4.31
C SER A 631 -15.08 -19.03 5.15
N GLN A 632 -16.36 -18.68 4.99
CA GLN A 632 -16.96 -17.56 5.70
C GLN A 632 -16.97 -17.78 7.22
N ARG A 633 -17.16 -19.01 7.72
CA ARG A 633 -17.06 -19.32 9.16
C ARG A 633 -15.66 -19.03 9.70
N LYS A 634 -14.63 -19.46 8.99
CA LYS A 634 -13.24 -19.18 9.37
C LYS A 634 -12.96 -17.67 9.35
N ASP A 635 -13.54 -16.96 8.39
CA ASP A 635 -13.46 -15.50 8.35
C ASP A 635 -14.15 -14.87 9.56
N VAL A 636 -15.30 -15.38 10.04
CA VAL A 636 -15.93 -14.89 11.29
C VAL A 636 -15.00 -15.10 12.48
N GLU A 637 -14.44 -16.31 12.65
CA GLU A 637 -13.54 -16.65 13.77
C GLU A 637 -12.26 -15.79 13.78
N LYS A 638 -11.80 -15.39 12.59
CA LYS A 638 -10.65 -14.50 12.41
C LYS A 638 -11.04 -13.04 12.66
N ASN A 639 -12.02 -12.53 11.92
CA ASN A 639 -12.40 -11.12 11.88
C ASN A 639 -12.89 -10.60 13.24
N GLU A 640 -13.52 -11.43 14.06
CA GLU A 640 -13.98 -11.00 15.40
C GLU A 640 -12.82 -10.54 16.30
N LYS A 641 -11.57 -10.92 15.96
CA LYS A 641 -10.33 -10.57 16.67
C LYS A 641 -9.46 -9.56 15.91
N GLU A 642 -10.02 -8.86 14.92
CA GLU A 642 -9.29 -7.85 14.14
C GLU A 642 -9.87 -6.45 14.36
N ASN A 643 -9.02 -5.50 14.78
CA ASN A 643 -9.43 -4.11 14.98
C ASN A 643 -9.99 -3.50 13.69
N GLN A 644 -9.36 -3.79 12.55
CA GLN A 644 -9.76 -3.27 11.24
C GLN A 644 -11.16 -3.73 10.82
N PHE A 645 -11.55 -4.98 11.13
CA PHE A 645 -12.90 -5.50 10.86
C PHE A 645 -13.95 -4.66 11.61
N TRP A 646 -13.73 -4.43 12.90
CA TRP A 646 -14.65 -3.66 13.73
C TRP A 646 -14.71 -2.19 13.34
N LEU A 647 -13.55 -1.57 13.07
CA LEU A 647 -13.47 -0.17 12.64
C LEU A 647 -14.29 0.05 11.35
N ASN A 648 -14.04 -0.77 10.34
CA ASN A 648 -14.76 -0.69 9.05
C ASN A 648 -16.24 -1.03 9.20
N GLY A 649 -16.57 -2.04 9.99
CA GLY A 649 -17.95 -2.48 10.23
C GLY A 649 -18.78 -1.41 10.93
N LEU A 650 -18.25 -0.82 12.01
CA LEU A 650 -18.89 0.25 12.76
C LEU A 650 -19.00 1.51 11.89
N ARG A 651 -17.93 1.93 11.21
CA ARG A 651 -17.98 3.03 10.25
C ARG A 651 -19.12 2.84 9.26
N ARG A 652 -19.23 1.65 8.65
CA ARG A 652 -20.29 1.33 7.70
C ARG A 652 -21.67 1.34 8.36
N ALA A 653 -21.83 0.78 9.55
CA ALA A 653 -23.11 0.74 10.26
C ALA A 653 -23.67 2.14 10.53
N TYR A 654 -22.83 3.06 11.00
CA TYR A 654 -23.22 4.43 11.29
C TYR A 654 -23.36 5.30 10.04
N TYR A 655 -22.51 5.09 9.03
CA TYR A 655 -22.63 5.82 7.77
C TYR A 655 -23.85 5.38 6.96
N GLU A 656 -24.04 4.07 6.78
CA GLU A 656 -25.15 3.48 5.99
C GLU A 656 -26.46 3.35 6.78
N GLY A 657 -26.44 3.51 8.10
CA GLY A 657 -27.64 3.44 8.95
C GLY A 657 -28.22 2.03 9.14
N PHE A 658 -27.38 0.98 9.10
CA PHE A 658 -27.82 -0.38 9.44
C PHE A 658 -27.47 -0.76 10.88
N GLU A 659 -28.18 -1.75 11.43
CA GLU A 659 -27.96 -2.24 12.80
C GLU A 659 -26.54 -2.80 12.98
N ALA A 660 -25.74 -2.13 13.82
CA ALA A 660 -24.35 -2.52 14.09
C ALA A 660 -24.22 -3.94 14.68
N GLU A 661 -25.26 -4.46 15.35
CA GLU A 661 -25.33 -5.83 15.89
C GLU A 661 -25.16 -6.92 14.82
N ARG A 662 -25.37 -6.59 13.53
CA ARG A 662 -25.06 -7.49 12.40
C ARG A 662 -23.58 -7.88 12.30
N LEU A 663 -22.70 -7.12 12.95
CA LEU A 663 -21.27 -7.40 13.01
C LEU A 663 -20.94 -8.54 13.97
N THR A 664 -21.82 -8.86 14.93
CA THR A 664 -21.57 -9.93 15.91
C THR A 664 -21.46 -11.30 15.24
N SER A 665 -20.57 -12.14 15.77
CA SER A 665 -20.35 -13.50 15.27
C SER A 665 -21.64 -14.32 15.24
N ALA A 666 -22.53 -14.15 16.23
CA ALA A 666 -23.84 -14.79 16.26
C ALA A 666 -24.71 -14.43 15.03
N ARG A 667 -24.84 -13.14 14.70
CA ARG A 667 -25.61 -12.68 13.54
C ARG A 667 -24.98 -13.08 12.21
N GLN A 668 -23.65 -13.08 12.13
CA GLN A 668 -22.95 -13.54 10.94
C GLN A 668 -23.14 -15.04 10.71
N LEU A 669 -23.00 -15.86 11.76
CA LEU A 669 -23.20 -17.30 11.70
C LEU A 669 -24.65 -17.66 11.38
N GLU A 670 -25.63 -16.94 11.94
CA GLU A 670 -27.04 -17.05 11.58
C GLU A 670 -27.23 -16.88 10.06
N ARG A 671 -26.66 -15.80 9.50
CA ARG A 671 -26.72 -15.50 8.07
C ARG A 671 -26.01 -16.55 7.20
N ILE A 672 -24.85 -17.05 7.63
CA ILE A 672 -24.08 -18.12 6.93
C ILE A 672 -24.87 -19.44 6.95
N ASN A 673 -25.45 -19.80 8.09
CA ASN A 673 -26.25 -21.02 8.24
C ASN A 673 -27.47 -20.99 7.31
N ALA A 674 -28.14 -19.83 7.25
CA ALA A 674 -29.33 -19.60 6.44
C ALA A 674 -29.07 -19.56 4.92
N LEU A 675 -27.81 -19.39 4.48
CA LEU A 675 -27.48 -19.35 3.06
C LEU A 675 -27.83 -20.66 2.34
N THR A 676 -28.59 -20.61 1.26
CA THR A 676 -28.94 -21.79 0.45
C THR A 676 -28.47 -21.67 -0.99
N ALA A 677 -28.29 -22.82 -1.66
CA ALA A 677 -28.01 -22.84 -3.10
C ALA A 677 -29.11 -22.16 -3.92
N LYS A 678 -30.36 -22.24 -3.44
CA LYS A 678 -31.52 -21.58 -4.06
C LYS A 678 -31.43 -20.06 -3.97
N ASP A 679 -30.91 -19.50 -2.88
CA ASP A 679 -30.70 -18.05 -2.77
C ASP A 679 -29.68 -17.57 -3.81
N LEU A 680 -28.56 -18.27 -3.92
CA LEU A 680 -27.51 -17.95 -4.90
C LEU A 680 -27.99 -18.14 -6.34
N GLN A 681 -28.78 -19.18 -6.60
CA GLN A 681 -29.44 -19.39 -7.89
C GLN A 681 -30.36 -18.22 -8.25
N GLN A 682 -31.18 -17.74 -7.31
CA GLN A 682 -32.12 -16.64 -7.53
C GLN A 682 -31.39 -15.33 -7.81
N VAL A 683 -30.37 -15.01 -7.03
CA VAL A 683 -29.53 -13.82 -7.23
C VAL A 683 -28.79 -13.90 -8.57
N ALA A 684 -28.25 -15.07 -8.92
CA ALA A 684 -27.62 -15.28 -10.23
C ALA A 684 -28.60 -15.05 -11.39
N LYS A 685 -29.83 -15.59 -11.31
CA LYS A 685 -30.87 -15.38 -12.34
C LYS A 685 -31.28 -13.92 -12.45
N LYS A 686 -31.40 -13.24 -11.31
CA LYS A 686 -31.88 -11.85 -11.25
C LYS A 686 -30.85 -10.87 -11.79
N TYR A 687 -29.57 -11.09 -11.47
CA TYR A 687 -28.53 -10.08 -11.61
C TYR A 687 -27.47 -10.36 -12.67
N LEU A 688 -27.23 -11.63 -13.01
CA LEU A 688 -26.22 -11.99 -14.02
C LEU A 688 -26.87 -12.15 -15.39
N ARG A 689 -27.33 -11.03 -15.96
CA ARG A 689 -28.06 -11.04 -17.25
C ARG A 689 -27.11 -11.34 -18.41
N LEU A 690 -26.97 -12.61 -18.77
CA LEU A 690 -26.10 -13.09 -19.85
C LEU A 690 -26.37 -12.49 -21.24
N LYS A 691 -27.55 -11.89 -21.46
CA LYS A 691 -27.88 -11.17 -22.71
C LYS A 691 -27.31 -9.75 -22.76
N THR A 692 -26.96 -9.18 -21.61
CA THR A 692 -26.49 -7.80 -21.47
C THR A 692 -25.26 -7.71 -20.56
N PRO A 693 -24.18 -8.47 -20.84
CA PRO A 693 -22.92 -8.30 -20.12
C PRO A 693 -22.23 -7.00 -20.54
N ILE A 694 -21.36 -6.49 -19.67
CA ILE A 694 -20.37 -5.46 -19.98
C ILE A 694 -19.04 -6.17 -20.13
N THR A 695 -18.52 -6.25 -21.34
CA THR A 695 -17.28 -6.96 -21.66
C THR A 695 -16.21 -5.96 -22.05
N LEU A 696 -15.03 -6.09 -21.43
CA LEU A 696 -13.82 -5.38 -21.84
C LEU A 696 -12.72 -6.40 -22.12
N VAL A 697 -12.14 -6.34 -23.32
CA VAL A 697 -11.00 -7.17 -23.72
C VAL A 697 -9.83 -6.28 -24.09
N MET A 698 -8.68 -6.50 -23.45
CA MET A 698 -7.41 -5.99 -23.95
C MET A 698 -6.64 -7.14 -24.56
N GLY A 699 -6.36 -7.05 -25.86
CA GLY A 699 -5.44 -7.95 -26.56
C GLY A 699 -4.06 -7.32 -26.73
N PRO A 700 -3.05 -8.09 -27.19
CA PRO A 700 -1.75 -7.53 -27.53
C PRO A 700 -1.84 -6.57 -28.73
N GLU A 701 -0.89 -5.66 -28.84
CA GLU A 701 -0.73 -4.83 -30.03
C GLU A 701 -0.50 -5.70 -31.27
N LYS A 702 -1.25 -5.43 -32.35
CA LYS A 702 -0.92 -5.99 -33.66
C LYS A 702 0.43 -5.44 -34.10
N VAL A 703 1.46 -6.29 -34.08
CA VAL A 703 2.76 -5.97 -34.66
C VAL A 703 2.55 -5.61 -36.14
N SER A 704 2.68 -4.33 -36.48
CA SER A 704 2.82 -3.90 -37.87
C SER A 704 4.00 -4.67 -38.46
N GLN A 705 3.74 -5.51 -39.47
CA GLN A 705 4.77 -6.23 -40.20
C GLN A 705 5.58 -5.26 -41.07
N THR A 706 6.34 -4.36 -40.45
CA THR A 706 7.52 -3.75 -41.05
C THR A 706 8.71 -4.53 -40.54
N GLN A 707 9.36 -5.23 -41.46
CA GLN A 707 10.51 -6.12 -41.26
C GLN A 707 11.53 -5.57 -40.25
N ALA A 708 11.43 -6.03 -39.00
CA ALA A 708 12.51 -5.94 -38.04
C ALA A 708 13.13 -7.34 -37.93
N THR A 709 14.35 -7.48 -38.46
CA THR A 709 15.17 -8.66 -38.22
C THR A 709 15.35 -8.80 -36.70
N PRO A 710 15.11 -9.98 -36.10
CA PRO A 710 15.32 -10.15 -34.67
C PRO A 710 16.78 -9.83 -34.32
N PRO A 711 17.06 -9.10 -33.23
CA PRO A 711 18.42 -9.00 -32.73
C PRO A 711 18.94 -10.41 -32.48
N GLN A 712 20.15 -10.70 -32.98
CA GLN A 712 20.82 -11.97 -32.73
C GLN A 712 20.96 -12.14 -31.22
N VAL A 713 20.14 -13.02 -30.65
CA VAL A 713 20.39 -13.59 -29.34
C VAL A 713 21.75 -14.28 -29.43
N LEU A 714 22.78 -13.66 -28.85
CA LEU A 714 24.03 -14.33 -28.53
C LEU A 714 23.73 -15.41 -27.51
N ARG A 715 23.31 -16.58 -28.00
CA ARG A 715 23.26 -17.81 -27.20
C ARG A 715 24.70 -18.11 -26.78
N PRO A 716 25.00 -18.30 -25.49
CA PRO A 716 26.28 -18.87 -25.11
C PRO A 716 26.44 -20.23 -25.82
N LYS A 717 27.57 -20.42 -26.50
CA LYS A 717 27.91 -21.68 -27.17
C LYS A 717 27.73 -22.83 -26.18
N ARG A 718 26.94 -23.83 -26.58
CA ARG A 718 26.82 -25.10 -25.85
C ARG A 718 28.21 -25.66 -25.56
N ARG A 719 28.45 -25.99 -24.30
CA ARG A 719 29.65 -26.67 -23.81
C ARG A 719 29.50 -28.19 -24.06
N ASP A 720 29.35 -28.57 -25.33
CA ASP A 720 29.44 -29.97 -25.76
C ASP A 720 30.89 -30.26 -26.16
N GLN A 721 31.76 -30.40 -25.17
CA GLN A 721 33.12 -30.94 -25.29
C GLN A 721 33.60 -31.24 -23.87
N TYR A 722 33.38 -32.47 -23.41
CA TYR A 722 34.16 -33.26 -22.43
C TYR A 722 33.30 -34.47 -22.00
N LEU A 723 32.96 -35.33 -22.96
CA LEU A 723 32.64 -36.73 -22.69
C LEU A 723 33.57 -37.57 -23.57
N GLY A 724 34.82 -37.66 -23.11
CA GLY A 724 35.76 -38.69 -23.53
C GLY A 724 35.43 -39.98 -22.80
N GLY A 725 35.34 -41.06 -23.55
CA GLY A 725 34.74 -42.33 -23.16
C GLY A 725 35.35 -43.03 -21.94
N CYS A 726 34.48 -43.78 -21.26
CA CYS A 726 34.82 -45.05 -20.64
C CYS A 726 33.64 -45.99 -20.86
N SER A 727 33.75 -46.82 -21.91
CA SER A 727 33.07 -48.11 -22.00
C SER A 727 33.74 -49.08 -21.03
N PHE A 728 32.99 -49.94 -20.35
CA PHE A 728 33.24 -51.39 -20.28
C PHE A 728 32.06 -52.07 -19.55
N THR A 729 31.45 -53.01 -20.27
CA THR A 729 30.79 -54.27 -19.86
C THR A 729 29.93 -54.32 -18.60
#